data_AF-A0AB33BQQ5-F1
#
_entry.id   AF-A0AB33BQQ5-F1
#
_cell.length_a   1.000
_cell.length_b   1.000
_cell.length_c   1.000
_cell.angle_alpha   90.00
_cell.angle_beta   90.00
_cell.angle_gamma   90.00
#
_symmetry.space_group_name_H-M   'P 1'
#
loop_
_entity.id
_entity.type
_entity.pdbx_description
1 polymer ?
#
loop_
_entity_poly.entity_id
_entity_poly.type
_entity_poly.pdbx_seq_one_letter_code
_entity_poly.pdbx_strand_id
1 'polypeptide(L)'
;MLVTGTGTFPANAADFVGGVLPSGVVSFAPGESSKVITVNVRGDTTIEPNENFTVTLSNPTNGATLGTPSTATLTIVDDDSVPFLVKDIYPGSFGPYPSNLTARGNTLFFTAYDSVNGEELWRSDGTAAGTVAVADINPGDYGSYPSNLTVVGSTLFFQAFDSVNGTELWKSDGTAAGTVLVKDIRPGDSSSFLDNLTALGNTLFFTNAGLWKSDGTAAGTVLVKNIFPDNLTAVGSTLFFSASGVSGNELWKSDGTAAGTVLVKNIRPSSSSSDPRNLTAVGNTLFFTANNGANGRELWKSDGTAAGTVLVSDIGPGFSSSYPRYLTAVGSTLFFQADDGVNGRELWKSDGTAAGTVLVKDIAPGFSWSDPRNLTAVGNTLFFTANDNVNGTELWKSDGTEAGTVLVKNINPGSGFSGNYPRNLTAVGSTLFFTADDGVNGTELWKSDGTEAGTILVGDIRPGSSSSDPQNLRVVGSTLFFTADNGVNGRELWAVSTPAIPTLAIAATNANQTEGNSGSKAFTFTVTRAVITTGTNNVNWAVTGSGSNPANAADFVGGVLPSGVVSFAAGETSKVITVNVQGDTTVEPNENFTVTLSNATNGATITTATAIGTIQNDDVAVPTLAIAATNANQTEGNSGSKAFTFTVTRAVNTTGTNNVNWAVTGTGTNPANATDFVGGLLPSGTVSFAVGETSKVITVNVQGDTTVELNENFTVTLSNATNGATITTATATGTINNDDFIGTSGPDTLVGTSGADAMTGLAGNDTYT
;
A
#
# COMPACT_ATOMS: atom_id res chain seq x y z
N MET A 1 -39.59 24.13 -26.12
CA MET A 1 -38.44 24.67 -25.38
C MET A 1 -37.69 25.62 -26.29
N LEU A 2 -37.29 26.77 -25.76
CA LEU A 2 -36.50 27.79 -26.45
C LEU A 2 -35.34 28.23 -25.55
N VAL A 3 -34.14 28.37 -26.10
CA VAL A 3 -32.98 29.02 -25.45
C VAL A 3 -32.89 30.48 -25.92
N THR A 4 -32.66 31.38 -24.98
CA THR A 4 -32.38 32.81 -25.26
C THR A 4 -31.27 33.32 -24.35
N GLY A 5 -30.36 34.13 -24.87
CA GLY A 5 -29.40 34.87 -24.04
C GLY A 5 -30.10 35.79 -23.03
N THR A 6 -29.53 35.91 -21.83
CA THR A 6 -30.11 36.70 -20.73
C THR A 6 -29.02 37.37 -19.89
N GLY A 7 -29.38 38.40 -19.11
CA GLY A 7 -28.44 39.05 -18.20
C GLY A 7 -27.51 40.07 -18.86
N THR A 8 -26.40 40.40 -18.19
CA THR A 8 -25.42 41.43 -18.60
C THR A 8 -24.51 40.98 -19.73
N PHE A 9 -24.22 39.69 -19.79
CA PHE A 9 -23.46 39.04 -20.86
C PHE A 9 -24.36 37.91 -21.42
N PRO A 10 -25.23 38.20 -22.39
CA PRO A 10 -26.17 37.22 -22.90
C PRO A 10 -25.52 36.30 -23.92
N ALA A 11 -25.60 34.99 -23.71
CA ALA A 11 -25.14 34.02 -24.70
C ALA A 11 -25.91 34.20 -26.02
N ASN A 12 -25.16 34.22 -27.11
CA ASN A 12 -25.57 34.38 -28.49
C ASN A 12 -25.49 33.04 -29.25
N ALA A 13 -25.63 33.09 -30.57
CA ALA A 13 -25.68 31.88 -31.40
C ALA A 13 -24.32 31.19 -31.56
N ALA A 14 -23.20 31.92 -31.46
CA ALA A 14 -21.85 31.41 -31.63
C ALA A 14 -21.45 30.42 -30.52
N ASP A 15 -21.97 30.65 -29.31
CA ASP A 15 -21.63 29.89 -28.08
C ASP A 15 -22.36 28.55 -28.01
N PHE A 16 -23.19 28.21 -29.02
CA PHE A 16 -23.88 26.93 -29.11
C PHE A 16 -23.43 26.15 -30.35
N VAL A 17 -23.39 24.82 -30.20
CA VAL A 17 -23.05 23.92 -31.30
C VAL A 17 -24.01 24.13 -32.47
N GLY A 18 -23.45 24.34 -33.67
CA GLY A 18 -24.22 24.63 -34.88
C GLY A 18 -24.47 26.11 -35.15
N GLY A 19 -23.99 27.02 -34.30
CA GLY A 19 -24.04 28.46 -34.56
C GLY A 19 -25.46 29.04 -34.51
N VAL A 20 -26.37 28.42 -33.75
CA VAL A 20 -27.78 28.81 -33.62
C VAL A 20 -28.26 28.62 -32.18
N LEU A 21 -29.18 29.46 -31.71
CA LEU A 21 -29.81 29.30 -30.39
C LEU A 21 -30.64 28.00 -30.35
N PRO A 22 -30.39 27.09 -29.39
CA PRO A 22 -31.09 25.81 -29.34
C PRO A 22 -32.61 25.96 -29.11
N SER A 23 -33.39 25.14 -29.80
CA SER A 23 -34.85 25.05 -29.61
C SER A 23 -35.35 23.65 -29.94
N GLY A 24 -36.48 23.26 -29.38
CA GLY A 24 -37.02 21.91 -29.61
C GLY A 24 -38.30 21.58 -28.85
N VAL A 25 -38.80 20.37 -29.07
CA VAL A 25 -39.99 19.81 -28.41
C VAL A 25 -39.57 18.80 -27.36
N VAL A 26 -40.12 18.90 -26.14
CA VAL A 26 -39.94 17.91 -25.08
C VAL A 26 -41.18 17.02 -25.06
N SER A 27 -40.99 15.72 -25.31
CA SER A 27 -42.09 14.74 -25.40
C SER A 27 -41.96 13.72 -24.28
N PHE A 28 -43.07 13.38 -23.64
CA PHE A 28 -43.16 12.33 -22.62
C PHE A 28 -43.87 11.11 -23.20
N ALA A 29 -43.28 9.94 -23.05
CA ALA A 29 -43.95 8.67 -23.32
C ALA A 29 -44.93 8.31 -22.18
N PRO A 30 -45.94 7.46 -22.42
CA PRO A 30 -46.85 7.01 -21.37
C PRO A 30 -46.09 6.45 -20.16
N GLY A 31 -46.34 7.01 -18.97
CA GLY A 31 -45.70 6.61 -17.72
C GLY A 31 -44.40 7.35 -17.36
N GLU A 32 -43.85 8.20 -18.23
CA GLU A 32 -42.69 9.03 -17.89
C GLU A 32 -43.09 10.24 -17.03
N SER A 33 -42.36 10.47 -15.93
CA SER A 33 -42.55 11.64 -15.04
C SER A 33 -41.45 12.70 -15.15
N SER A 34 -40.34 12.42 -15.86
CA SER A 34 -39.22 13.35 -16.05
C SER A 34 -38.54 13.20 -17.41
N LYS A 35 -38.02 14.30 -17.97
CA LYS A 35 -37.15 14.34 -19.15
C LYS A 35 -35.95 15.25 -18.90
N VAL A 36 -34.81 14.89 -19.47
CA VAL A 36 -33.61 15.72 -19.50
C VAL A 36 -33.61 16.55 -20.78
N ILE A 37 -33.28 17.83 -20.66
CA ILE A 37 -33.05 18.74 -21.78
C ILE A 37 -31.54 18.94 -21.89
N THR A 38 -30.97 18.61 -23.04
CA THR A 38 -29.54 18.82 -23.31
C THR A 38 -29.36 20.09 -24.16
N VAL A 39 -28.53 21.00 -23.70
CA VAL A 39 -28.11 22.21 -24.43
C VAL A 39 -26.61 22.09 -24.66
N ASN A 40 -26.19 21.99 -25.93
CA ASN A 40 -24.78 21.83 -26.28
C ASN A 40 -24.16 23.20 -26.54
N VAL A 41 -23.25 23.60 -25.66
CA VAL A 41 -22.42 24.80 -25.84
C VAL A 41 -21.22 24.48 -26.72
N ARG A 42 -20.72 25.47 -27.44
CA ARG A 42 -19.49 25.39 -28.23
C ARG A 42 -18.33 25.84 -27.34
N GLY A 43 -17.29 25.02 -27.22
CA GLY A 43 -16.03 25.48 -26.65
C GLY A 43 -15.22 26.24 -27.69
N ASP A 44 -14.51 27.27 -27.27
CA ASP A 44 -13.49 27.93 -28.07
C ASP A 44 -12.24 28.26 -27.24
N THR A 45 -11.51 29.32 -27.59
CA THR A 45 -10.27 29.73 -26.92
C THR A 45 -10.28 31.22 -26.58
N THR A 46 -11.43 31.86 -26.72
CA THR A 46 -11.61 33.29 -26.56
C THR A 46 -11.89 33.54 -25.10
N ILE A 47 -11.02 34.29 -24.44
CA ILE A 47 -11.30 34.75 -23.08
C ILE A 47 -12.48 35.72 -23.15
N GLU A 48 -13.59 35.32 -22.54
CA GLU A 48 -14.86 36.03 -22.54
C GLU A 48 -15.44 36.09 -21.11
N PRO A 49 -16.31 37.05 -20.78
CA PRO A 49 -17.00 37.03 -19.49
C PRO A 49 -18.02 35.89 -19.45
N ASN A 50 -18.26 35.31 -18.26
CA ASN A 50 -19.35 34.34 -18.07
C ASN A 50 -20.67 34.84 -18.65
N GLU A 51 -21.25 34.05 -19.55
CA GLU A 51 -22.46 34.39 -20.27
C GLU A 51 -23.67 33.67 -19.68
N ASN A 52 -24.87 34.24 -19.78
CA ASN A 52 -26.07 33.60 -19.28
C ASN A 52 -27.09 33.34 -20.40
N PHE A 53 -27.77 32.21 -20.31
CA PHE A 53 -28.93 31.90 -21.14
C PHE A 53 -30.07 31.36 -20.30
N THR A 54 -31.29 31.52 -20.80
CA THR A 54 -32.50 31.01 -20.17
C THR A 54 -33.15 29.99 -21.09
N VAL A 55 -33.43 28.81 -20.53
CA VAL A 55 -34.27 27.78 -21.11
C VAL A 55 -35.71 28.07 -20.71
N THR A 56 -36.58 28.24 -21.70
CA THR A 56 -38.02 28.48 -21.48
C THR A 56 -38.86 27.33 -22.03
N LEU A 57 -39.73 26.77 -21.18
CA LEU A 57 -40.81 25.89 -21.63
C LEU A 57 -42.02 26.73 -22.04
N SER A 58 -42.62 26.38 -23.17
CA SER A 58 -43.77 27.07 -23.75
C SER A 58 -44.66 26.10 -24.50
N ASN A 59 -45.91 26.50 -24.76
CA ASN A 59 -46.88 25.78 -25.59
C ASN A 59 -47.11 24.31 -25.16
N PRO A 60 -47.54 24.05 -23.90
CA PRO A 60 -47.90 22.70 -23.51
C PRO A 60 -49.11 22.21 -24.34
N THR A 61 -49.10 20.95 -24.74
CA THR A 61 -50.16 20.32 -25.54
C THR A 61 -50.82 19.19 -24.77
N ASN A 62 -51.89 18.58 -25.31
CA ASN A 62 -52.56 17.42 -24.75
C ASN A 62 -53.08 17.59 -23.31
N GLY A 63 -53.54 18.80 -22.97
CA GLY A 63 -54.12 19.11 -21.66
C GLY A 63 -53.11 19.35 -20.55
N ALA A 64 -51.81 19.30 -20.84
CA ALA A 64 -50.78 19.68 -19.88
C ALA A 64 -50.80 21.20 -19.60
N THR A 65 -50.43 21.59 -18.38
CA THR A 65 -50.23 22.98 -17.97
C THR A 65 -48.83 23.14 -17.42
N LEU A 66 -48.16 24.25 -17.74
CA LEU A 66 -46.84 24.55 -17.18
C LEU A 66 -46.96 24.99 -15.72
N GLY A 67 -46.12 24.42 -14.86
CA GLY A 67 -45.95 24.85 -13.46
C GLY A 67 -44.96 26.01 -13.31
N THR A 68 -44.75 26.43 -12.07
CA THR A 68 -43.77 27.48 -11.71
C THR A 68 -42.58 26.86 -10.95
N PRO A 69 -41.32 27.09 -11.38
CA PRO A 69 -40.91 27.89 -12.55
C PRO A 69 -41.04 27.13 -13.88
N SER A 70 -41.36 27.87 -14.95
CA SER A 70 -41.36 27.35 -16.34
C SER A 70 -40.08 27.69 -17.11
N THR A 71 -39.13 28.32 -16.42
CA THR A 71 -37.84 28.76 -16.96
C THR A 71 -36.71 28.28 -16.05
N ALA A 72 -35.53 28.11 -16.63
CA ALA A 72 -34.29 27.89 -15.91
C ALA A 72 -33.20 28.77 -16.54
N THR A 73 -32.46 29.51 -15.71
CA THR A 73 -31.30 30.30 -16.16
C THR A 73 -30.03 29.51 -15.86
N LEU A 74 -29.14 29.47 -16.84
CA LEU A 74 -27.85 28.79 -16.80
C LEU A 74 -26.76 29.77 -17.21
N THR A 75 -25.55 29.49 -16.76
CA THR A 75 -24.35 30.28 -17.04
C THR A 75 -23.38 29.42 -17.84
N ILE A 76 -22.92 29.93 -18.98
CA ILE A 76 -21.71 29.48 -19.66
C ILE A 76 -20.56 30.12 -18.90
N VAL A 77 -19.75 29.30 -18.24
CA VAL A 77 -18.58 29.76 -17.50
C VAL A 77 -17.42 29.75 -18.47
N ASP A 78 -16.74 30.88 -18.61
CA ASP A 78 -15.49 30.95 -19.37
C ASP A 78 -14.44 30.07 -18.68
N ASP A 79 -13.96 29.07 -19.41
CA ASP A 79 -12.93 28.14 -18.97
C ASP A 79 -11.63 28.29 -19.76
N ASP A 80 -11.51 29.36 -20.55
CA ASP A 80 -10.33 29.64 -21.35
C ASP A 80 -9.26 30.38 -20.54
N SER A 81 -8.04 29.87 -20.68
CA SER A 81 -6.88 30.38 -19.98
C SER A 81 -5.70 30.37 -20.94
N VAL A 82 -5.06 31.52 -21.08
CA VAL A 82 -3.90 31.65 -21.95
C VAL A 82 -2.62 31.33 -21.18
N PRO A 83 -1.67 30.63 -21.82
CA PRO A 83 -0.31 30.53 -21.34
C PRO A 83 0.29 31.90 -21.04
N PHE A 84 0.97 32.03 -19.91
CA PHE A 84 1.72 33.25 -19.57
C PHE A 84 3.12 32.91 -19.03
N LEU A 85 4.07 33.80 -19.33
CA LEU A 85 5.41 33.75 -18.77
C LEU A 85 5.34 34.08 -17.27
N VAL A 86 5.76 33.15 -16.41
CA VAL A 86 5.70 33.35 -14.95
C VAL A 86 6.70 34.41 -14.51
N LYS A 87 7.94 34.29 -14.99
CA LYS A 87 9.04 35.22 -14.75
C LYS A 87 10.11 35.00 -15.81
N ASP A 88 10.68 36.09 -16.33
CA ASP A 88 11.95 36.08 -17.06
C ASP A 88 13.08 35.98 -16.03
N ILE A 89 13.56 34.77 -15.75
CA ILE A 89 14.57 34.54 -14.71
C ILE A 89 15.95 34.94 -15.23
N TYR A 90 16.23 34.68 -16.51
CA TYR A 90 17.48 35.07 -17.16
C TYR A 90 17.18 36.03 -18.33
N PRO A 91 17.26 37.36 -18.11
CA PRO A 91 16.92 38.33 -19.13
C PRO A 91 17.72 38.18 -20.42
N GLY A 92 17.04 38.03 -21.55
CA GLY A 92 17.62 37.96 -22.89
C GLY A 92 17.11 36.77 -23.68
N SER A 93 17.80 36.42 -24.76
CA SER A 93 17.42 35.29 -25.63
C SER A 93 17.98 33.93 -25.17
N PHE A 94 18.79 33.91 -24.11
CA PHE A 94 19.22 32.68 -23.44
C PHE A 94 18.27 32.45 -22.27
N GLY A 95 17.67 31.26 -22.16
CA GLY A 95 16.78 30.95 -21.03
C GLY A 95 17.53 30.38 -19.82
N PRO A 96 16.91 30.37 -18.64
CA PRO A 96 17.41 29.73 -17.40
C PRO A 96 17.28 28.20 -17.42
N TYR A 97 16.71 27.64 -18.49
CA TYR A 97 16.44 26.21 -18.71
C TYR A 97 15.77 25.50 -17.51
N PRO A 98 14.55 25.90 -17.08
CA PRO A 98 13.94 25.33 -15.91
C PRO A 98 13.73 23.81 -16.07
N SER A 99 14.05 23.04 -15.03
CA SER A 99 13.97 21.58 -15.07
C SER A 99 13.52 21.01 -13.71
N ASN A 100 13.29 19.70 -13.65
CA ASN A 100 12.87 19.00 -12.41
C ASN A 100 11.61 19.58 -11.73
N LEU A 101 10.62 20.03 -12.52
CA LEU A 101 9.38 20.62 -12.00
C LEU A 101 8.64 19.66 -11.07
N THR A 102 8.65 19.99 -9.78
CA THR A 102 8.18 19.12 -8.70
C THR A 102 7.20 19.88 -7.80
N ALA A 103 5.97 19.37 -7.71
CA ALA A 103 4.96 19.97 -6.83
C ALA A 103 5.17 19.53 -5.37
N ARG A 104 5.17 20.50 -4.44
CA ARG A 104 5.11 20.26 -3.00
C ARG A 104 4.01 21.13 -2.40
N GLY A 105 2.86 20.53 -2.09
CA GLY A 105 1.67 21.29 -1.73
C GLY A 105 1.23 22.21 -2.87
N ASN A 106 1.03 23.49 -2.58
CA ASN A 106 0.67 24.53 -3.58
C ASN A 106 1.89 25.31 -4.12
N THR A 107 3.10 24.77 -3.96
CA THR A 107 4.33 25.43 -4.44
C THR A 107 5.04 24.52 -5.43
N LEU A 108 5.43 25.09 -6.57
CA LEU A 108 6.33 24.45 -7.51
C LEU A 108 7.77 24.61 -7.01
N PHE A 109 8.54 23.54 -7.04
CA PHE A 109 9.99 23.54 -6.93
C PHE A 109 10.60 23.11 -8.25
N PHE A 110 11.70 23.73 -8.65
CA PHE A 110 12.38 23.43 -9.91
C PHE A 110 13.84 23.88 -9.83
N THR A 111 14.63 23.45 -10.79
CA THR A 111 16.02 23.89 -10.95
C THR A 111 16.09 24.91 -12.07
N ALA A 112 16.84 26.00 -11.89
CA ALA A 112 17.00 27.03 -12.92
C ALA A 112 18.31 27.81 -12.73
N TYR A 113 18.89 28.25 -13.84
CA TYR A 113 20.10 29.05 -13.91
C TYR A 113 19.79 30.55 -13.83
N ASP A 114 20.55 31.29 -13.01
CA ASP A 114 20.67 32.75 -13.13
C ASP A 114 22.14 33.19 -13.23
N SER A 115 22.38 34.44 -13.65
CA SER A 115 23.74 34.97 -13.85
C SER A 115 24.51 35.27 -12.55
N VAL A 116 23.86 35.16 -11.39
CA VAL A 116 24.40 35.60 -10.10
C VAL A 116 24.80 34.39 -9.24
N ASN A 117 23.94 33.38 -9.18
CA ASN A 117 24.01 32.21 -8.32
C ASN A 117 24.22 30.91 -9.12
N GLY A 118 24.23 30.97 -10.46
CA GLY A 118 24.31 29.78 -11.30
C GLY A 118 23.02 28.95 -11.25
N GLU A 119 23.13 27.63 -11.46
CA GLU A 119 22.00 26.71 -11.44
C GLU A 119 21.66 26.27 -10.01
N GLU A 120 20.50 26.72 -9.51
CA GLU A 120 20.10 26.58 -8.11
C GLU A 120 18.67 26.05 -7.96
N LEU A 121 18.26 25.83 -6.71
CA LEU A 121 16.90 25.41 -6.38
C LEU A 121 16.00 26.65 -6.34
N TRP A 122 14.93 26.62 -7.12
CA TRP A 122 13.92 27.67 -7.20
C TRP A 122 12.57 27.19 -6.71
N ARG A 123 11.73 28.15 -6.34
CA ARG A 123 10.30 27.92 -6.07
C ARG A 123 9.43 28.94 -6.79
N SER A 124 8.19 28.56 -7.07
CA SER A 124 7.16 29.46 -7.62
C SER A 124 5.77 29.15 -7.04
N ASP A 125 4.99 30.19 -6.83
CA ASP A 125 3.55 30.13 -6.55
C ASP A 125 2.69 30.45 -7.79
N GLY A 126 3.30 30.61 -8.96
CA GLY A 126 2.62 31.02 -10.19
C GLY A 126 2.72 32.50 -10.50
N THR A 127 3.32 33.30 -9.62
CA THR A 127 3.52 34.73 -9.83
C THR A 127 5.00 35.06 -10.01
N ALA A 128 5.30 36.16 -10.71
CA ALA A 128 6.67 36.65 -10.85
C ALA A 128 7.33 36.96 -9.49
N ALA A 129 6.55 37.49 -8.54
CA ALA A 129 7.02 37.87 -7.20
C ALA A 129 7.30 36.64 -6.31
N GLY A 130 6.47 35.61 -6.40
CA GLY A 130 6.68 34.34 -5.69
C GLY A 130 7.68 33.41 -6.36
N THR A 131 8.19 33.76 -7.54
CA THR A 131 9.23 33.01 -8.26
C THR A 131 10.62 33.48 -7.86
N VAL A 132 11.25 32.73 -6.97
CA VAL A 132 12.52 33.10 -6.31
C VAL A 132 13.44 31.90 -6.11
N ALA A 133 14.76 32.13 -6.15
CA ALA A 133 15.74 31.16 -5.68
C ALA A 133 15.51 30.87 -4.19
N VAL A 134 15.58 29.60 -3.81
CA VAL A 134 15.32 29.15 -2.44
C VAL A 134 16.55 29.37 -1.58
N ALA A 135 17.71 28.96 -2.07
CA ALA A 135 19.03 29.14 -1.46
C ALA A 135 20.08 29.13 -2.56
N ASP A 136 21.16 29.89 -2.36
CA ASP A 136 22.42 29.78 -3.10
C ASP A 136 23.29 28.76 -2.35
N ILE A 137 23.16 27.48 -2.74
CA ILE A 137 23.80 26.36 -2.01
C ILE A 137 25.30 26.36 -2.25
N ASN A 138 25.74 26.70 -3.47
CA ASN A 138 27.14 26.82 -3.83
C ASN A 138 27.47 28.26 -4.25
N PRO A 139 27.91 29.11 -3.29
CA PRO A 139 28.03 30.55 -3.52
C PRO A 139 28.82 30.94 -4.76
N GLY A 140 28.20 31.72 -5.64
CA GLY A 140 28.79 32.25 -6.87
C GLY A 140 28.06 31.78 -8.13
N ASP A 141 28.62 32.03 -9.29
CA ASP A 141 27.97 31.81 -10.59
C ASP A 141 28.04 30.36 -11.12
N TYR A 142 28.71 29.46 -10.37
CA TYR A 142 28.87 28.06 -10.76
C TYR A 142 27.61 27.22 -10.49
N GLY A 143 26.84 27.57 -9.45
CA GLY A 143 25.64 26.83 -9.04
C GLY A 143 25.88 25.50 -8.34
N SER A 144 24.81 24.94 -7.80
CA SER A 144 24.77 23.68 -7.05
C SER A 144 24.15 22.51 -7.83
N TYR A 145 23.62 22.75 -9.03
CA TYR A 145 23.00 21.75 -9.90
C TYR A 145 21.98 20.82 -9.20
N PRO A 146 20.95 21.35 -8.51
CA PRO A 146 19.96 20.50 -7.84
C PRO A 146 19.25 19.53 -8.80
N SER A 147 19.17 18.26 -8.43
CA SER A 147 18.52 17.23 -9.24
C SER A 147 17.83 16.16 -8.38
N ASN A 148 17.02 15.31 -9.01
CA ASN A 148 16.24 14.25 -8.36
C ASN A 148 15.29 14.77 -7.25
N LEU A 149 14.66 15.92 -7.49
CA LEU A 149 13.70 16.54 -6.57
C LEU A 149 12.56 15.57 -6.24
N THR A 150 12.45 15.19 -4.97
CA THR A 150 11.53 14.17 -4.46
C THR A 150 10.87 14.65 -3.18
N VAL A 151 9.54 14.67 -3.14
CA VAL A 151 8.79 15.07 -1.95
C VAL A 151 8.52 13.86 -1.06
N VAL A 152 8.90 13.96 0.22
CA VAL A 152 8.59 12.98 1.26
C VAL A 152 7.91 13.70 2.41
N GLY A 153 6.62 13.40 2.63
CA GLY A 153 5.79 14.16 3.57
C GLY A 153 5.76 15.65 3.20
N SER A 154 6.20 16.51 4.12
CA SER A 154 6.28 17.96 3.91
C SER A 154 7.64 18.47 3.44
N THR A 155 8.62 17.58 3.23
CA THR A 155 10.01 17.90 2.95
C THR A 155 10.37 17.59 1.50
N LEU A 156 11.08 18.51 0.85
CA LEU A 156 11.68 18.26 -0.46
C LEU A 156 13.09 17.71 -0.25
N PHE A 157 13.39 16.55 -0.82
CA PHE A 157 14.72 15.97 -0.90
C PHE A 157 15.26 16.10 -2.32
N PHE A 158 16.56 16.26 -2.45
CA PHE A 158 17.25 16.38 -3.73
C PHE A 158 18.74 16.15 -3.50
N GLN A 159 19.51 16.02 -4.58
CA GLN A 159 20.96 16.11 -4.50
C GLN A 159 21.46 17.45 -5.03
N ALA A 160 22.51 18.00 -4.43
CA ALA A 160 23.12 19.25 -4.85
C ALA A 160 24.60 19.28 -4.47
N PHE A 161 25.38 19.99 -5.28
CA PHE A 161 26.81 20.21 -5.15
C PHE A 161 27.11 21.38 -4.22
N ASP A 162 28.09 21.21 -3.33
CA ASP A 162 28.83 22.32 -2.75
C ASP A 162 30.35 22.05 -2.82
N SER A 163 31.16 23.12 -2.76
CA SER A 163 32.62 23.02 -2.89
C SER A 163 33.34 22.28 -1.76
N VAL A 164 32.66 21.97 -0.66
CA VAL A 164 33.20 21.29 0.53
C VAL A 164 32.87 19.80 0.53
N ASN A 165 31.65 19.44 0.12
CA ASN A 165 31.06 18.10 0.25
C ASN A 165 30.81 17.41 -1.11
N GLY A 166 30.97 18.11 -2.23
CA GLY A 166 30.56 17.57 -3.53
C GLY A 166 29.03 17.46 -3.67
N THR A 167 28.55 16.64 -4.62
CA THR A 167 27.12 16.38 -4.82
C THR A 167 26.60 15.33 -3.84
N GLU A 168 25.79 15.78 -2.89
CA GLU A 168 25.33 14.97 -1.75
C GLU A 168 23.82 15.11 -1.49
N LEU A 169 23.29 14.45 -0.45
CA LEU A 169 21.86 14.50 -0.12
C LEU A 169 21.50 15.79 0.63
N TRP A 170 20.58 16.56 0.08
CA TRP A 170 20.02 17.78 0.68
C TRP A 170 18.53 17.66 0.94
N LYS A 171 18.03 18.55 1.80
CA LYS A 171 16.60 18.76 2.00
C LYS A 171 16.26 20.24 2.04
N SER A 172 15.01 20.56 1.74
CA SER A 172 14.45 21.91 1.88
C SER A 172 12.99 21.89 2.36
N ASP A 173 12.64 22.89 3.17
CA ASP A 173 11.26 23.26 3.47
C ASP A 173 10.76 24.42 2.57
N GLY A 174 11.56 24.83 1.59
CA GLY A 174 11.29 25.94 0.68
C GLY A 174 11.74 27.31 1.19
N THR A 175 12.50 27.35 2.28
CA THR A 175 13.20 28.55 2.77
C THR A 175 14.71 28.34 2.71
N ALA A 176 15.48 29.41 2.61
CA ALA A 176 16.94 29.34 2.66
C ALA A 176 17.45 28.65 3.93
N ALA A 177 16.85 28.96 5.09
CA ALA A 177 17.25 28.40 6.39
C ALA A 177 16.92 26.90 6.52
N GLY A 178 15.84 26.44 5.89
CA GLY A 178 15.46 25.03 5.88
C GLY A 178 16.14 24.22 4.77
N THR A 179 16.90 24.87 3.88
CA THR A 179 17.72 24.21 2.86
C THR A 179 19.07 23.83 3.44
N VAL A 180 19.24 22.54 3.76
CA VAL A 180 20.40 22.05 4.50
C VAL A 180 20.88 20.70 3.97
N LEU A 181 22.19 20.48 4.06
CA LEU A 181 22.81 19.18 3.82
C LEU A 181 22.25 18.18 4.83
N VAL A 182 21.71 17.07 4.34
CA VAL A 182 21.22 15.98 5.19
C VAL A 182 22.40 15.13 5.64
N LYS A 183 23.24 14.73 4.69
CA LYS A 183 24.42 13.90 4.96
C LYS A 183 25.41 14.02 3.81
N ASP A 184 26.67 14.25 4.16
CA ASP A 184 27.83 13.94 3.34
C ASP A 184 28.04 12.41 3.36
N ILE A 185 27.52 11.72 2.33
CA ILE A 185 27.56 10.26 2.25
C ILE A 185 28.96 9.79 1.83
N ARG A 186 29.69 10.58 1.04
CA ARG A 186 31.08 10.32 0.66
C ARG A 186 31.99 11.43 1.21
N PRO A 187 32.56 11.25 2.41
CA PRO A 187 33.27 12.29 3.13
C PRO A 187 34.27 13.10 2.29
N GLY A 188 34.15 14.42 2.35
CA GLY A 188 34.99 15.38 1.63
C GLY A 188 34.35 15.85 0.33
N ASP A 189 35.15 16.34 -0.63
CA ASP A 189 34.67 16.93 -1.88
C ASP A 189 34.16 15.91 -2.93
N SER A 190 34.08 14.64 -2.55
CA SER A 190 33.75 13.53 -3.43
C SER A 190 32.24 13.34 -3.51
N SER A 191 31.69 13.38 -4.73
CA SER A 191 30.24 13.27 -4.93
C SER A 191 29.70 11.84 -4.79
N SER A 192 28.56 11.68 -4.13
CA SER A 192 27.87 10.39 -3.97
C SER A 192 27.03 9.96 -5.17
N PHE A 193 26.46 10.92 -5.93
CA PHE A 193 25.58 10.70 -7.09
C PHE A 193 24.46 9.69 -6.80
N LEU A 194 23.38 10.19 -6.22
CA LEU A 194 22.25 9.39 -5.76
C LEU A 194 21.26 9.13 -6.91
N ASP A 195 20.82 7.89 -7.03
CA ASP A 195 19.83 7.47 -8.02
C ASP A 195 18.54 6.96 -7.35
N ASN A 196 17.45 6.89 -8.14
CA ASN A 196 16.17 6.28 -7.75
C ASN A 196 15.56 6.83 -6.44
N LEU A 197 15.62 8.14 -6.19
CA LEU A 197 14.99 8.75 -5.01
C LEU A 197 13.48 8.45 -5.01
N THR A 198 13.02 7.71 -4.00
CA THR A 198 11.67 7.15 -3.93
C THR A 198 11.10 7.34 -2.53
N ALA A 199 9.92 7.93 -2.44
CA ALA A 199 9.20 8.06 -1.17
C ALA A 199 8.50 6.74 -0.81
N LEU A 200 8.65 6.29 0.44
CA LEU A 200 7.82 5.24 1.03
C LEU A 200 7.38 5.70 2.43
N GLY A 201 6.11 6.07 2.56
CA GLY A 201 5.62 6.75 3.76
C GLY A 201 6.38 8.06 4.00
N ASN A 202 6.92 8.23 5.21
CA ASN A 202 7.73 9.40 5.59
C ASN A 202 9.25 9.16 5.45
N THR A 203 9.66 8.10 4.74
CA THR A 203 11.07 7.75 4.55
C THR A 203 11.45 7.91 3.08
N LEU A 204 12.58 8.55 2.81
CA LEU A 204 13.21 8.55 1.50
C LEU A 204 14.02 7.28 1.34
N PHE A 205 13.84 6.56 0.24
CA PHE A 205 14.73 5.50 -0.22
C PHE A 205 15.49 5.96 -1.46
N PHE A 206 16.74 5.53 -1.60
CA PHE A 206 17.56 5.87 -2.76
C PHE A 206 18.70 4.86 -2.92
N THR A 207 19.41 4.96 -4.02
CA THR A 207 20.47 4.02 -4.39
C THR A 207 21.80 4.74 -4.51
N ASN A 208 22.83 4.20 -3.85
CA ASN A 208 24.23 4.63 -3.95
C ASN A 208 25.11 3.45 -3.55
N ALA A 209 25.55 2.66 -4.54
CA ALA A 209 26.30 1.41 -4.32
C ALA A 209 25.69 0.51 -3.21
N GLY A 210 24.36 0.50 -3.12
CA GLY A 210 23.62 0.07 -1.93
C GLY A 210 22.18 0.55 -1.96
N LEU A 211 21.28 -0.12 -1.23
CA LEU A 211 19.97 0.43 -0.87
C LEU A 211 20.11 1.26 0.39
N TRP A 212 19.77 2.54 0.32
CA TRP A 212 19.83 3.48 1.44
C TRP A 212 18.44 3.99 1.81
N LYS A 213 18.32 4.48 3.04
CA LYS A 213 17.14 5.22 3.50
C LYS A 213 17.53 6.49 4.24
N SER A 214 16.62 7.46 4.32
CA SER A 214 16.76 8.69 5.11
C SER A 214 15.42 9.12 5.70
N ASP A 215 15.45 9.57 6.96
CA ASP A 215 14.38 10.28 7.64
C ASP A 215 14.55 11.82 7.57
N GLY A 216 15.53 12.31 6.80
CA GLY A 216 15.90 13.72 6.74
C GLY A 216 16.94 14.16 7.76
N THR A 217 17.54 13.24 8.52
CA THR A 217 18.66 13.52 9.42
C THR A 217 19.91 12.75 9.02
N ALA A 218 21.10 13.27 9.38
CA ALA A 218 22.36 12.57 9.13
C ALA A 218 22.42 11.18 9.80
N ALA A 219 21.82 11.06 11.00
CA ALA A 219 21.78 9.84 11.79
C ALA A 219 20.81 8.79 11.21
N GLY A 220 19.64 9.22 10.74
CA GLY A 220 18.66 8.35 10.09
C GLY A 220 18.95 8.07 8.62
N THR A 221 19.97 8.71 8.04
CA THR A 221 20.45 8.42 6.68
C THR A 221 21.45 7.26 6.72
N VAL A 222 21.00 6.05 6.43
CA VAL A 222 21.78 4.81 6.64
C VAL A 222 21.66 3.84 5.47
N LEU A 223 22.74 3.08 5.23
CA LEU A 223 22.73 1.95 4.32
C LEU A 223 21.83 0.86 4.91
N VAL A 224 20.77 0.49 4.19
CA VAL A 224 19.88 -0.61 4.55
C VAL A 224 20.55 -1.94 4.21
N LYS A 225 21.09 -2.06 2.99
CA LYS A 225 21.76 -3.27 2.54
C LYS A 225 22.72 -2.97 1.39
N ASN A 226 23.89 -3.63 1.39
CA ASN A 226 24.82 -3.61 0.28
C ASN A 226 24.29 -4.52 -0.85
N ILE A 227 23.43 -3.94 -1.68
CA ILE A 227 22.81 -4.54 -2.86
C ILE A 227 22.72 -3.45 -3.93
N PHE A 228 22.68 -3.83 -5.21
CA PHE A 228 22.56 -2.89 -6.34
C PHE A 228 21.15 -2.92 -6.90
N PRO A 229 20.19 -2.22 -6.25
CA PRO A 229 18.81 -2.18 -6.71
C PRO A 229 18.66 -1.18 -7.86
N ASP A 230 17.65 -1.44 -8.69
CA ASP A 230 17.19 -0.55 -9.75
C ASP A 230 15.66 -0.56 -9.80
N ASN A 231 15.05 0.49 -10.34
CA ASN A 231 13.60 0.67 -10.45
C ASN A 231 12.86 0.57 -9.11
N LEU A 232 13.31 1.35 -8.11
CA LEU A 232 12.64 1.42 -6.80
C LEU A 232 11.17 1.83 -6.98
N THR A 233 10.24 1.00 -6.51
CA THR A 233 8.80 1.20 -6.66
C THR A 233 8.09 0.91 -5.35
N ALA A 234 7.41 1.90 -4.79
CA ALA A 234 6.60 1.74 -3.58
C ALA A 234 5.26 1.07 -3.91
N VAL A 235 4.90 0.01 -3.19
CA VAL A 235 3.58 -0.65 -3.24
C VAL A 235 3.10 -0.86 -1.80
N GLY A 236 2.08 -0.11 -1.39
CA GLY A 236 1.63 -0.09 0.01
C GLY A 236 2.76 0.32 0.96
N SER A 237 3.09 -0.55 1.91
CA SER A 237 4.19 -0.37 2.88
C SER A 237 5.51 -1.02 2.45
N THR A 238 5.59 -1.58 1.24
CA THR A 238 6.74 -2.34 0.75
C THR A 238 7.42 -1.63 -0.41
N LEU A 239 8.75 -1.58 -0.40
CA LEU A 239 9.55 -1.14 -1.54
C LEU A 239 9.90 -2.36 -2.41
N PHE A 240 9.53 -2.36 -3.67
CA PHE A 240 9.93 -3.37 -4.66
C PHE A 240 10.99 -2.81 -5.60
N PHE A 241 11.87 -3.68 -6.07
CA PHE A 241 12.93 -3.32 -7.01
C PHE A 241 13.53 -4.55 -7.67
N SER A 242 14.19 -4.34 -8.81
CA SER A 242 15.06 -5.36 -9.40
C SER A 242 16.44 -5.26 -8.76
N ALA A 243 17.09 -6.38 -8.43
CA ALA A 243 18.49 -6.36 -8.00
C ALA A 243 19.26 -7.63 -8.37
N SER A 244 20.55 -7.43 -8.66
CA SER A 244 21.50 -8.51 -8.94
C SER A 244 21.99 -9.17 -7.64
N GLY A 245 21.73 -10.48 -7.50
CA GLY A 245 22.26 -11.32 -6.43
C GLY A 245 22.99 -12.55 -6.98
N VAL A 246 23.14 -13.58 -6.15
CA VAL A 246 23.71 -14.88 -6.57
C VAL A 246 22.89 -15.58 -7.67
N SER A 247 21.64 -15.17 -7.86
CA SER A 247 20.71 -15.72 -8.85
C SER A 247 20.54 -14.84 -10.09
N GLY A 248 21.38 -13.82 -10.30
CA GLY A 248 21.18 -12.82 -11.37
C GLY A 248 20.26 -11.67 -10.93
N ASN A 249 19.80 -10.84 -11.88
CA ASN A 249 18.88 -9.73 -11.62
C ASN A 249 17.45 -10.27 -11.47
N GLU A 250 16.93 -10.20 -10.25
CA GLU A 250 15.64 -10.78 -9.86
C GLU A 250 14.78 -9.76 -9.11
N LEU A 251 13.55 -10.15 -8.74
CA LEU A 251 12.63 -9.27 -8.00
C LEU A 251 12.92 -9.34 -6.50
N TRP A 252 13.18 -8.19 -5.88
CA TRP A 252 13.44 -8.02 -4.47
C TRP A 252 12.41 -7.10 -3.83
N LYS A 253 12.31 -7.19 -2.51
CA LYS A 253 11.52 -6.26 -1.69
C LYS A 253 12.29 -5.81 -0.46
N SER A 254 11.86 -4.69 0.14
CA SER A 254 12.34 -4.17 1.41
C SER A 254 11.22 -3.51 2.21
N ASP A 255 11.26 -3.69 3.53
CA ASP A 255 10.49 -2.95 4.53
C ASP A 255 11.28 -1.77 5.14
N GLY A 256 12.49 -1.49 4.61
CA GLY A 256 13.42 -0.51 5.16
C GLY A 256 14.40 -1.04 6.20
N THR A 257 14.44 -2.36 6.44
CA THR A 257 15.42 -3.02 7.30
C THR A 257 16.31 -3.96 6.48
N ALA A 258 17.53 -4.22 6.97
CA ALA A 258 18.44 -5.17 6.34
C ALA A 258 17.86 -6.59 6.28
N ALA A 259 17.10 -6.97 7.31
CA ALA A 259 16.47 -8.28 7.47
C ALA A 259 15.26 -8.44 6.53
N GLY A 260 14.41 -7.43 6.43
CA GLY A 260 13.26 -7.41 5.52
C GLY A 260 13.62 -7.12 4.06
N THR A 261 14.89 -6.83 3.76
CA THR A 261 15.39 -6.68 2.38
C THR A 261 15.74 -8.05 1.80
N VAL A 262 14.80 -8.68 1.11
CA VAL A 262 14.88 -10.09 0.69
C VAL A 262 14.47 -10.29 -0.76
N LEU A 263 15.00 -11.37 -1.36
CA LEU A 263 14.58 -11.86 -2.67
C LEU A 263 13.11 -12.30 -2.56
N VAL A 264 12.24 -11.81 -3.44
CA VAL A 264 10.83 -12.23 -3.47
C VAL A 264 10.72 -13.60 -4.11
N LYS A 265 11.32 -13.77 -5.29
CA LYS A 265 11.34 -15.03 -6.04
C LYS A 265 12.52 -15.06 -6.99
N ASN A 266 13.19 -16.21 -7.06
CA ASN A 266 14.08 -16.52 -8.17
C ASN A 266 13.21 -16.98 -9.35
N ILE A 267 12.83 -16.06 -10.24
CA ILE A 267 11.89 -16.34 -11.33
C ILE A 267 12.55 -17.22 -12.40
N ARG A 268 13.85 -17.03 -12.64
CA ARG A 268 14.63 -17.83 -13.58
C ARG A 268 15.71 -18.63 -12.85
N PRO A 269 15.50 -19.93 -12.58
CA PRO A 269 16.45 -20.75 -11.84
C PRO A 269 17.87 -20.72 -12.43
N SER A 270 18.90 -20.90 -11.58
CA SER A 270 20.36 -20.76 -11.84
C SER A 270 20.91 -19.32 -11.69
N SER A 271 22.13 -19.06 -12.18
CA SER A 271 22.74 -17.71 -12.23
C SER A 271 22.21 -16.86 -13.39
N SER A 272 21.05 -17.22 -13.94
CA SER A 272 20.45 -16.58 -15.10
C SER A 272 19.44 -15.53 -14.64
N SER A 273 19.54 -14.34 -15.19
CA SER A 273 18.67 -13.21 -14.84
C SER A 273 17.25 -13.34 -15.42
N SER A 274 16.22 -13.10 -14.60
CA SER A 274 14.84 -12.84 -15.06
C SER A 274 14.61 -11.39 -15.48
N ASP A 275 15.49 -10.49 -15.02
CA ASP A 275 15.55 -9.07 -15.36
C ASP A 275 14.20 -8.34 -15.26
N PRO A 276 13.61 -8.23 -14.05
CA PRO A 276 12.35 -7.52 -13.84
C PRO A 276 12.44 -6.05 -14.28
N ARG A 277 11.44 -5.57 -15.03
CA ARG A 277 11.36 -4.18 -15.53
C ARG A 277 9.92 -3.66 -15.49
N ASN A 278 9.75 -2.35 -15.63
CA ASN A 278 8.45 -1.67 -15.69
C ASN A 278 7.59 -1.95 -14.44
N LEU A 279 8.22 -1.92 -13.26
CA LEU A 279 7.54 -2.14 -11.99
C LEU A 279 6.45 -1.06 -11.81
N THR A 280 5.20 -1.51 -11.70
CA THR A 280 4.01 -0.64 -11.71
C THR A 280 3.05 -1.12 -10.63
N ALA A 281 2.71 -0.23 -9.70
CA ALA A 281 1.71 -0.51 -8.67
C ALA A 281 0.29 -0.44 -9.25
N VAL A 282 -0.53 -1.47 -9.01
CA VAL A 282 -1.98 -1.47 -9.27
C VAL A 282 -2.67 -1.90 -7.97
N GLY A 283 -3.15 -0.91 -7.20
CA GLY A 283 -3.57 -1.14 -5.82
C GLY A 283 -2.43 -1.71 -4.98
N ASN A 284 -2.64 -2.87 -4.36
CA ASN A 284 -1.64 -3.57 -3.56
C ASN A 284 -0.85 -4.63 -4.35
N THR A 285 -1.08 -4.76 -5.66
CA THR A 285 -0.38 -5.72 -6.52
C THR A 285 0.70 -4.99 -7.30
N LEU A 286 1.92 -5.53 -7.28
CA LEU A 286 2.96 -5.11 -8.22
C LEU A 286 2.77 -5.84 -9.55
N PHE A 287 2.65 -5.11 -10.65
CA PHE A 287 2.80 -5.63 -12.00
C PHE A 287 4.17 -5.27 -12.55
N PHE A 288 4.77 -6.16 -13.32
CA PHE A 288 6.09 -5.96 -13.92
C PHE A 288 6.28 -6.91 -15.10
N THR A 289 7.41 -6.79 -15.80
CA THR A 289 7.78 -7.72 -16.87
C THR A 289 9.02 -8.50 -16.50
N ALA A 290 9.06 -9.79 -16.78
CA ALA A 290 10.20 -10.66 -16.49
C ALA A 290 10.26 -11.84 -17.44
N ASN A 291 11.42 -12.49 -17.50
CA ASN A 291 11.65 -13.68 -18.32
C ASN A 291 12.05 -14.89 -17.45
N ASN A 292 11.22 -15.92 -17.42
CA ASN A 292 11.47 -17.16 -16.67
C ASN A 292 12.36 -18.18 -17.42
N GLY A 293 12.77 -17.88 -18.64
CA GLY A 293 13.55 -18.75 -19.52
C GLY A 293 12.72 -19.72 -20.37
N ALA A 294 11.40 -19.80 -20.17
CA ALA A 294 10.49 -20.68 -20.91
C ALA A 294 9.46 -19.91 -21.76
N ASN A 295 9.04 -18.73 -21.28
CA ASN A 295 7.94 -17.93 -21.82
C ASN A 295 8.40 -16.61 -22.46
N GLY A 296 9.70 -16.42 -22.71
CA GLY A 296 10.20 -15.09 -23.10
C GLY A 296 9.91 -14.02 -22.02
N ARG A 297 9.88 -12.73 -22.40
CA ARG A 297 9.55 -11.62 -21.49
C ARG A 297 8.06 -11.29 -21.59
N GLU A 298 7.36 -11.51 -20.49
CA GLU A 298 5.90 -11.43 -20.40
C GLU A 298 5.46 -10.58 -19.20
N LEU A 299 4.14 -10.46 -19.01
CA LEU A 299 3.54 -9.77 -17.87
C LEU A 299 3.49 -10.67 -16.63
N TRP A 300 4.02 -10.17 -15.52
CA TRP A 300 4.05 -10.83 -14.21
C TRP A 300 3.38 -9.96 -13.16
N LYS A 301 2.93 -10.60 -12.08
CA LYS A 301 2.43 -9.92 -10.87
C LYS A 301 3.07 -10.47 -9.60
N SER A 302 3.05 -9.68 -8.54
CA SER A 302 3.50 -10.06 -7.19
C SER A 302 2.67 -9.37 -6.11
N ASP A 303 2.39 -10.12 -5.04
CA ASP A 303 1.87 -9.62 -3.76
C ASP A 303 2.99 -9.45 -2.71
N GLY A 304 4.25 -9.60 -3.12
CA GLY A 304 5.42 -9.60 -2.22
C GLY A 304 5.80 -10.97 -1.66
N THR A 305 5.12 -12.04 -2.03
CA THR A 305 5.47 -13.42 -1.66
C THR A 305 5.97 -14.22 -2.87
N ALA A 306 6.77 -15.26 -2.63
CA ALA A 306 7.22 -16.15 -3.71
C ALA A 306 6.06 -16.91 -4.38
N ALA A 307 5.00 -17.22 -3.62
CA ALA A 307 3.82 -17.92 -4.10
C ALA A 307 2.94 -17.01 -4.97
N GLY A 308 2.70 -15.77 -4.54
CA GLY A 308 1.92 -14.78 -5.29
C GLY A 308 2.69 -14.12 -6.43
N THR A 309 3.99 -14.40 -6.58
CA THR A 309 4.79 -13.93 -7.73
C THR A 309 4.66 -14.89 -8.91
N VAL A 310 3.80 -14.56 -9.87
CA VAL A 310 3.38 -15.48 -10.95
C VAL A 310 3.30 -14.77 -12.30
N LEU A 311 3.49 -15.55 -13.37
CA LEU A 311 3.17 -15.15 -14.74
C LEU A 311 1.66 -14.87 -14.82
N VAL A 312 1.26 -13.73 -15.36
CA VAL A 312 -0.15 -13.38 -15.52
C VAL A 312 -0.72 -14.07 -16.76
N SER A 313 -0.05 -13.93 -17.89
CA SER A 313 -0.39 -14.59 -19.16
C SER A 313 0.84 -14.74 -20.04
N ASP A 314 0.91 -15.84 -20.80
CA ASP A 314 1.89 -16.07 -21.87
C ASP A 314 1.32 -15.49 -23.17
N ILE A 315 1.47 -14.18 -23.39
CA ILE A 315 0.83 -13.49 -24.51
C ILE A 315 1.50 -13.89 -25.83
N GLY A 316 2.83 -13.94 -25.85
CA GLY A 316 3.62 -14.44 -26.97
C GLY A 316 4.00 -15.91 -26.73
N PRO A 317 3.33 -16.90 -27.35
CA PRO A 317 3.47 -18.28 -26.92
C PRO A 317 4.89 -18.85 -27.00
N GLY A 318 5.30 -19.58 -25.96
CA GLY A 318 6.59 -20.28 -25.91
C GLY A 318 7.77 -19.35 -25.63
N PHE A 319 8.93 -19.57 -26.26
CA PHE A 319 10.14 -18.76 -25.96
C PHE A 319 10.09 -17.31 -26.50
N SER A 320 9.05 -16.96 -27.24
CA SER A 320 8.84 -15.63 -27.80
C SER A 320 8.50 -14.64 -26.69
N SER A 321 8.88 -13.39 -26.86
CA SER A 321 8.56 -12.31 -25.93
C SER A 321 7.44 -11.46 -26.51
N SER A 322 6.38 -11.22 -25.75
CA SER A 322 5.33 -10.24 -26.11
C SER A 322 5.75 -8.79 -25.90
N TYR A 323 6.92 -8.57 -25.28
CA TYR A 323 7.49 -7.26 -24.99
C TYR A 323 6.53 -6.26 -24.30
N PRO A 324 5.89 -6.61 -23.17
CA PRO A 324 4.97 -5.67 -22.53
C PRO A 324 5.68 -4.38 -22.11
N ARG A 325 5.10 -3.22 -22.45
CA ARG A 325 5.68 -1.89 -22.18
C ARG A 325 4.60 -0.87 -21.81
N TYR A 326 5.04 0.25 -21.22
CA TYR A 326 4.18 1.37 -20.83
C TYR A 326 3.04 0.96 -19.88
N LEU A 327 3.35 0.06 -18.94
CA LEU A 327 2.40 -0.42 -17.94
C LEU A 327 1.81 0.78 -17.18
N THR A 328 0.50 0.95 -17.29
CA THR A 328 -0.22 2.11 -16.76
C THR A 328 -1.50 1.65 -16.07
N ALA A 329 -1.62 1.97 -14.79
CA ALA A 329 -2.82 1.67 -14.02
C ALA A 329 -3.95 2.67 -14.35
N VAL A 330 -5.13 2.16 -14.68
CA VAL A 330 -6.38 2.94 -14.77
C VAL A 330 -7.40 2.27 -13.86
N GLY A 331 -7.58 2.82 -12.67
CA GLY A 331 -8.35 2.15 -11.62
C GLY A 331 -7.71 0.82 -11.20
N SER A 332 -8.49 -0.27 -11.28
CA SER A 332 -8.01 -1.64 -11.01
C SER A 332 -7.50 -2.38 -12.26
N THR A 333 -7.53 -1.73 -13.43
CA THR A 333 -7.12 -2.35 -14.70
C THR A 333 -5.74 -1.84 -15.08
N LEU A 334 -4.86 -2.75 -15.47
CA LEU A 334 -3.58 -2.41 -16.07
C LEU A 334 -3.72 -2.34 -17.58
N PHE A 335 -3.30 -1.23 -18.17
CA PHE A 335 -3.15 -1.08 -19.63
C PHE A 335 -1.67 -1.09 -20.01
N PHE A 336 -1.36 -1.67 -21.16
CA PHE A 336 0.00 -1.80 -21.66
C PHE A 336 0.01 -2.09 -23.17
N GLN A 337 1.16 -1.91 -23.81
CA GLN A 337 1.39 -2.40 -25.16
C GLN A 337 1.93 -3.84 -25.09
N ALA A 338 1.48 -4.75 -25.96
CA ALA A 338 2.08 -6.09 -26.13
C ALA A 338 1.84 -6.65 -27.54
N ASP A 339 2.59 -7.69 -27.91
CA ASP A 339 2.56 -8.40 -29.18
C ASP A 339 2.31 -9.91 -28.97
N ASP A 340 1.22 -10.44 -29.53
CA ASP A 340 0.88 -11.87 -29.46
C ASP A 340 1.45 -12.70 -30.63
N GLY A 341 2.22 -12.06 -31.51
CA GLY A 341 2.77 -12.65 -32.74
C GLY A 341 1.76 -12.77 -33.88
N VAL A 342 0.53 -12.28 -33.72
CA VAL A 342 -0.55 -12.30 -34.72
C VAL A 342 -0.97 -10.89 -35.11
N ASN A 343 -1.23 -10.04 -34.12
CA ASN A 343 -1.78 -8.68 -34.30
C ASN A 343 -0.71 -7.59 -34.15
N GLY A 344 0.55 -7.96 -33.94
CA GLY A 344 1.61 -6.98 -33.70
C GLY A 344 1.45 -6.25 -32.36
N ARG A 345 2.15 -5.12 -32.22
CA ARG A 345 2.14 -4.32 -30.98
C ARG A 345 0.92 -3.44 -30.88
N GLU A 346 -0.02 -3.87 -30.04
CA GLU A 346 -1.33 -3.24 -29.88
C GLU A 346 -1.63 -2.91 -28.41
N LEU A 347 -2.80 -2.32 -28.15
CA LEU A 347 -3.24 -1.98 -26.79
C LEU A 347 -3.85 -3.20 -26.11
N TRP A 348 -3.28 -3.59 -24.98
CA TRP A 348 -3.73 -4.70 -24.13
C TRP A 348 -4.17 -4.18 -22.76
N LYS A 349 -5.01 -4.98 -22.09
CA LYS A 349 -5.39 -4.77 -20.70
C LYS A 349 -5.28 -6.05 -19.88
N SER A 350 -5.17 -5.91 -18.56
CA SER A 350 -5.21 -7.02 -17.61
C SER A 350 -5.89 -6.61 -16.29
N ASP A 351 -6.63 -7.54 -15.69
CA ASP A 351 -7.11 -7.48 -14.31
C ASP A 351 -6.23 -8.29 -13.33
N GLY A 352 -5.08 -8.79 -13.81
CA GLY A 352 -4.20 -9.67 -13.07
C GLY A 352 -4.50 -11.16 -13.20
N THR A 353 -5.45 -11.56 -14.03
CA THR A 353 -5.72 -12.95 -14.40
C THR A 353 -5.38 -13.22 -15.87
N ALA A 354 -5.11 -14.47 -16.22
CA ALA A 354 -4.90 -14.86 -17.61
C ALA A 354 -6.15 -14.57 -18.47
N ALA A 355 -7.34 -14.87 -17.96
CA ALA A 355 -8.60 -14.67 -18.68
C ALA A 355 -8.95 -13.18 -18.89
N GLY A 356 -8.60 -12.31 -17.93
CA GLY A 356 -8.76 -10.86 -18.06
C GLY A 356 -7.63 -10.17 -18.81
N THR A 357 -6.60 -10.91 -19.25
CA THR A 357 -5.49 -10.37 -20.04
C THR A 357 -5.79 -10.51 -21.53
N VAL A 358 -6.26 -9.43 -22.15
CA VAL A 358 -6.84 -9.45 -23.49
C VAL A 358 -6.43 -8.23 -24.32
N LEU A 359 -6.37 -8.43 -25.63
CA LEU A 359 -6.29 -7.36 -26.63
C LEU A 359 -7.53 -6.46 -26.47
N VAL A 360 -7.33 -5.16 -26.35
CA VAL A 360 -8.42 -4.19 -26.26
C VAL A 360 -8.99 -3.91 -27.64
N LYS A 361 -8.10 -3.65 -28.60
CA LYS A 361 -8.42 -3.37 -30.00
C LYS A 361 -7.19 -3.59 -30.87
N ASP A 362 -7.38 -4.21 -32.02
CA ASP A 362 -6.42 -4.20 -33.13
C ASP A 362 -6.57 -2.86 -33.88
N ILE A 363 -5.79 -1.86 -33.50
CA ILE A 363 -5.89 -0.49 -34.04
C ILE A 363 -5.31 -0.43 -35.44
N ALA A 364 -4.26 -1.22 -35.70
CA ALA A 364 -3.55 -1.31 -36.97
C ALA A 364 -3.67 -2.73 -37.56
N PRO A 365 -4.75 -3.04 -38.30
CA PRO A 365 -5.08 -4.42 -38.65
C PRO A 365 -3.95 -5.23 -39.28
N GLY A 366 -3.75 -6.46 -38.77
CA GLY A 366 -2.79 -7.44 -39.29
C GLY A 366 -1.44 -7.41 -38.57
N PHE A 367 -0.33 -7.66 -39.29
CA PHE A 367 1.02 -7.65 -38.70
C PHE A 367 1.61 -6.25 -38.52
N SER A 368 0.85 -5.21 -38.86
CA SER A 368 1.25 -3.82 -38.64
C SER A 368 1.20 -3.49 -37.15
N TRP A 369 1.99 -2.50 -36.71
CA TRP A 369 2.05 -2.11 -35.30
C TRP A 369 1.40 -0.76 -35.13
N SER A 370 0.36 -0.66 -34.28
CA SER A 370 -0.16 0.65 -33.87
C SER A 370 0.77 1.34 -32.88
N ASP A 371 1.66 0.57 -32.25
CA ASP A 371 2.74 1.03 -31.38
C ASP A 371 2.23 2.00 -30.27
N PRO A 372 1.23 1.62 -29.43
CA PRO A 372 0.68 2.51 -28.41
C PRO A 372 1.74 3.02 -27.42
N ARG A 373 1.80 4.33 -27.20
CA ARG A 373 2.78 5.03 -26.36
C ARG A 373 2.11 6.12 -25.52
N ASN A 374 2.85 6.71 -24.59
CA ASN A 374 2.39 7.82 -23.74
C ASN A 374 1.08 7.52 -22.99
N LEU A 375 0.90 6.26 -22.58
CA LEU A 375 -0.29 5.82 -21.84
C LEU A 375 -0.43 6.65 -20.57
N THR A 376 -1.57 7.33 -20.44
CA THR A 376 -1.84 8.31 -19.38
C THR A 376 -3.27 8.13 -18.90
N ALA A 377 -3.42 7.84 -17.61
CA ALA A 377 -4.73 7.73 -16.99
C ALA A 377 -5.31 9.13 -16.71
N VAL A 378 -6.51 9.41 -17.23
CA VAL A 378 -7.30 10.62 -16.91
C VAL A 378 -8.64 10.16 -16.36
N GLY A 379 -8.74 10.13 -15.02
CA GLY A 379 -9.86 9.48 -14.33
C GLY A 379 -9.93 7.99 -14.69
N ASN A 380 -11.06 7.57 -15.27
CA ASN A 380 -11.28 6.18 -15.71
C ASN A 380 -10.99 5.95 -17.20
N THR A 381 -10.50 6.96 -17.91
CA THR A 381 -10.19 6.88 -19.34
C THR A 381 -8.68 6.81 -19.51
N LEU A 382 -8.22 5.88 -20.34
CA LEU A 382 -6.84 5.88 -20.81
C LEU A 382 -6.73 6.80 -22.01
N PHE A 383 -5.81 7.75 -21.98
CA PHE A 383 -5.34 8.47 -23.17
C PHE A 383 -3.97 7.95 -23.58
N PHE A 384 -3.70 7.89 -24.87
CA PHE A 384 -2.44 7.39 -25.41
C PHE A 384 -2.28 7.87 -26.85
N THR A 385 -1.10 7.63 -27.42
CA THR A 385 -0.86 7.84 -28.85
C THR A 385 -0.69 6.52 -29.57
N ALA A 386 -1.30 6.38 -30.74
CA ALA A 386 -1.21 5.18 -31.58
C ALA A 386 -1.39 5.51 -33.07
N ASN A 387 -0.91 4.61 -33.92
CA ASN A 387 -0.99 4.71 -35.38
C ASN A 387 -1.97 3.70 -35.96
N ASP A 388 -3.01 4.15 -36.65
CA ASP A 388 -3.99 3.27 -37.34
C ASP A 388 -3.62 2.95 -38.80
N ASN A 389 -2.42 3.35 -39.24
CA ASN A 389 -1.94 3.32 -40.63
C ASN A 389 -2.75 4.16 -41.62
N VAL A 390 -3.66 5.01 -41.15
CA VAL A 390 -4.48 5.91 -41.98
C VAL A 390 -4.17 7.37 -41.64
N ASN A 391 -4.20 7.71 -40.35
CA ASN A 391 -4.02 9.06 -39.82
C ASN A 391 -2.62 9.30 -39.24
N GLY A 392 -1.75 8.29 -39.21
CA GLY A 392 -0.46 8.40 -38.54
C GLY A 392 -0.60 8.28 -37.02
N THR A 393 0.45 8.65 -36.27
CA THR A 393 0.42 8.57 -34.79
C THR A 393 -0.34 9.78 -34.23
N GLU A 394 -1.51 9.54 -33.65
CA GLU A 394 -2.42 10.60 -33.18
C GLU A 394 -2.89 10.33 -31.74
N LEU A 395 -3.70 11.22 -31.17
CA LEU A 395 -4.28 11.06 -29.84
C LEU A 395 -5.48 10.10 -29.86
N TRP A 396 -5.40 9.05 -29.05
CA TRP A 396 -6.45 8.05 -28.85
C TRP A 396 -6.91 8.02 -27.40
N LYS A 397 -8.12 7.49 -27.18
CA LYS A 397 -8.63 7.17 -25.86
C LYS A 397 -9.21 5.76 -25.80
N SER A 398 -9.29 5.19 -24.60
CA SER A 398 -9.92 3.90 -24.33
C SER A 398 -10.60 3.88 -22.96
N ASP A 399 -11.77 3.26 -22.87
CA ASP A 399 -12.44 2.86 -21.63
C ASP A 399 -12.15 1.38 -21.26
N GLY A 400 -11.27 0.72 -22.01
CA GLY A 400 -10.96 -0.71 -21.89
C GLY A 400 -11.83 -1.61 -22.76
N THR A 401 -12.74 -1.08 -23.57
CA THR A 401 -13.50 -1.84 -24.57
C THR A 401 -13.04 -1.50 -25.99
N GLU A 402 -13.26 -2.42 -26.93
CA GLU A 402 -12.96 -2.18 -28.34
C GLU A 402 -13.77 -0.97 -28.89
N ALA A 403 -15.05 -0.87 -28.53
CA ALA A 403 -15.94 0.20 -28.98
C ALA A 403 -15.57 1.57 -28.39
N GLY A 404 -15.13 1.60 -27.13
CA GLY A 404 -14.66 2.83 -26.48
C GLY A 404 -13.21 3.19 -26.83
N THR A 405 -12.51 2.37 -27.62
CA THR A 405 -11.15 2.65 -28.08
C THR A 405 -11.18 3.36 -29.43
N VAL A 406 -11.05 4.68 -29.40
CA VAL A 406 -11.30 5.55 -30.56
C VAL A 406 -10.25 6.66 -30.69
N LEU A 407 -9.99 7.07 -31.94
CA LEU A 407 -9.25 8.29 -32.26
C LEU A 407 -10.00 9.48 -31.66
N VAL A 408 -9.29 10.35 -30.94
CA VAL A 408 -9.88 11.56 -30.35
C VAL A 408 -9.97 12.66 -31.39
N LYS A 409 -8.85 12.93 -32.07
CA LYS A 409 -8.74 13.93 -33.14
C LYS A 409 -7.50 13.62 -33.99
N ASN A 410 -7.63 13.78 -35.30
CA ASN A 410 -6.47 13.89 -36.21
C ASN A 410 -6.03 15.36 -36.21
N ILE A 411 -4.97 15.68 -35.47
CA ILE A 411 -4.58 17.07 -35.22
C ILE A 411 -3.88 17.68 -36.43
N ASN A 412 -3.08 16.89 -37.17
CA ASN A 412 -2.35 17.35 -38.34
C ASN A 412 -2.60 16.48 -39.57
N PRO A 413 -3.77 16.63 -40.22
CA PRO A 413 -4.14 15.84 -41.38
C PRO A 413 -3.15 16.04 -42.54
N GLY A 414 -2.54 14.96 -43.02
CA GLY A 414 -1.69 14.96 -44.22
C GLY A 414 -0.18 15.12 -43.96
N SER A 415 0.24 15.24 -42.70
CA SER A 415 1.66 15.25 -42.29
C SER A 415 2.40 13.92 -42.52
N GLY A 416 1.68 12.86 -42.92
CA GLY A 416 2.22 11.52 -43.12
C GLY A 416 2.65 10.86 -41.80
N PHE A 417 3.52 9.85 -41.86
CA PHE A 417 4.08 9.18 -40.68
C PHE A 417 5.17 10.00 -39.96
N SER A 418 5.20 11.33 -40.14
CA SER A 418 6.26 12.19 -39.60
C SER A 418 6.09 12.39 -38.09
N GLY A 419 7.20 12.59 -37.38
CA GLY A 419 7.30 12.51 -35.92
C GLY A 419 6.56 13.59 -35.11
N ASN A 420 5.61 14.32 -35.69
CA ASN A 420 4.88 15.44 -35.10
C ASN A 420 3.57 14.96 -34.42
N TYR A 421 3.68 13.94 -33.58
CA TYR A 421 2.56 13.36 -32.85
C TYR A 421 2.41 13.96 -31.44
N PRO A 422 1.24 13.83 -30.80
CA PRO A 422 1.02 14.28 -29.43
C PRO A 422 2.04 13.70 -28.43
N ARG A 423 2.61 14.55 -27.56
CA ARG A 423 3.62 14.18 -26.55
C ARG A 423 3.31 14.83 -25.21
N ASN A 424 4.07 14.46 -24.17
CA ASN A 424 3.97 15.04 -22.83
C ASN A 424 2.55 14.99 -22.23
N LEU A 425 1.81 13.91 -22.52
CA LEU A 425 0.45 13.69 -22.02
C LEU A 425 0.45 13.77 -20.48
N THR A 426 -0.33 14.70 -19.95
CA THR A 426 -0.37 15.05 -18.53
C THR A 426 -1.81 15.21 -18.09
N ALA A 427 -2.24 14.37 -17.15
CA ALA A 427 -3.57 14.47 -16.56
C ALA A 427 -3.66 15.68 -15.62
N VAL A 428 -4.66 16.53 -15.83
CA VAL A 428 -5.02 17.66 -14.96
C VAL A 428 -6.51 17.56 -14.66
N GLY A 429 -6.85 16.95 -13.53
CA GLY A 429 -8.24 16.66 -13.20
C GLY A 429 -8.86 15.71 -14.22
N SER A 430 -9.95 16.14 -14.86
CA SER A 430 -10.62 15.41 -15.95
C SER A 430 -10.12 15.77 -17.35
N THR A 431 -9.18 16.70 -17.46
CA THR A 431 -8.66 17.22 -18.73
C THR A 431 -7.26 16.68 -18.98
N LEU A 432 -6.98 16.28 -20.21
CA LEU A 432 -5.64 15.94 -20.65
C LEU A 432 -4.96 17.20 -21.22
N PHE A 433 -3.79 17.56 -20.71
CA PHE A 433 -2.89 18.50 -21.37
C PHE A 433 -1.76 17.75 -22.06
N PHE A 434 -1.34 18.24 -23.22
CA PHE A 434 -0.30 17.61 -24.03
C PHE A 434 0.30 18.62 -24.99
N THR A 435 1.33 18.22 -25.73
CA THR A 435 1.91 19.03 -26.80
C THR A 435 1.69 18.42 -28.15
N ALA A 436 1.29 19.20 -29.14
CA ALA A 436 1.06 18.76 -30.51
C ALA A 436 1.31 19.89 -31.52
N ASP A 437 1.51 19.49 -32.77
CA ASP A 437 1.70 20.39 -33.92
C ASP A 437 0.61 20.13 -34.95
N ASP A 438 -0.23 21.13 -35.22
CA ASP A 438 -1.33 21.08 -36.20
C ASP A 438 -0.89 21.42 -37.63
N GLY A 439 0.40 21.65 -37.85
CA GLY A 439 0.97 22.05 -39.14
C GLY A 439 0.84 23.54 -39.43
N VAL A 440 0.22 24.32 -38.54
CA VAL A 440 0.02 25.77 -38.67
C VAL A 440 0.79 26.53 -37.59
N ASN A 441 0.69 26.08 -36.34
CA ASN A 441 1.20 26.78 -35.15
C ASN A 441 2.49 26.16 -34.60
N GLY A 442 3.04 25.12 -35.25
CA GLY A 442 4.17 24.38 -34.69
C GLY A 442 3.78 23.59 -33.43
N THR A 443 4.78 23.07 -32.70
CA THR A 443 4.52 22.30 -31.46
C THR A 443 4.21 23.23 -30.29
N GLU A 444 2.94 23.21 -29.87
CA GLU A 444 2.38 24.09 -28.83
C GLU A 444 1.63 23.29 -27.74
N LEU A 445 1.06 23.99 -26.75
CA LEU A 445 0.28 23.38 -25.66
C LEU A 445 -1.19 23.17 -26.08
N TRP A 446 -1.71 21.96 -25.87
CA TRP A 446 -3.07 21.55 -26.21
C TRP A 446 -3.79 20.97 -25.00
N LYS A 447 -5.13 21.05 -25.00
CA LYS A 447 -6.03 20.41 -24.02
C LYS A 447 -7.03 19.49 -24.72
N SER A 448 -7.48 18.44 -24.03
CA SER A 448 -8.55 17.54 -24.47
C SER A 448 -9.43 17.09 -23.31
N ASP A 449 -10.75 17.11 -23.51
CA ASP A 449 -11.75 16.45 -22.66
C ASP A 449 -12.07 15.01 -23.14
N GLY A 450 -11.37 14.54 -24.16
CA GLY A 450 -11.61 13.25 -24.83
C GLY A 450 -12.61 13.30 -25.98
N THR A 451 -13.11 14.47 -26.36
CA THR A 451 -13.91 14.67 -27.58
C THR A 451 -13.10 15.41 -28.63
N GLU A 452 -13.46 15.24 -29.90
CA GLU A 452 -12.83 15.99 -31.00
C GLU A 452 -13.00 17.52 -30.83
N ALA A 453 -14.20 17.94 -30.41
CA ALA A 453 -14.55 19.34 -30.22
C ALA A 453 -13.80 19.97 -29.02
N GLY A 454 -13.66 19.25 -27.92
CA GLY A 454 -12.91 19.69 -26.74
C GLY A 454 -11.39 19.49 -26.85
N THR A 455 -10.89 19.03 -28.02
CA THR A 455 -9.45 18.89 -28.29
C THR A 455 -8.94 20.11 -29.05
N ILE A 456 -8.38 21.06 -28.32
CA ILE A 456 -8.06 22.41 -28.82
C ILE A 456 -6.69 22.91 -28.36
N LEU A 457 -6.13 23.84 -29.14
CA LEU A 457 -4.92 24.58 -28.79
C LEU A 457 -5.21 25.46 -27.56
N VAL A 458 -4.35 25.42 -26.55
CA VAL A 458 -4.47 26.26 -25.34
C VAL A 458 -3.92 27.66 -25.61
N GLY A 459 -2.88 27.77 -26.43
CA GLY A 459 -2.38 29.03 -26.95
C GLY A 459 -1.15 28.83 -27.84
N ASP A 460 -1.03 29.69 -28.85
CA ASP A 460 0.18 29.81 -29.69
C ASP A 460 1.20 30.69 -28.96
N ILE A 461 2.09 30.07 -28.19
CA ILE A 461 3.08 30.78 -27.36
C ILE A 461 4.14 31.43 -28.25
N ARG A 462 4.47 30.80 -29.38
CA ARG A 462 5.43 31.30 -30.35
C ARG A 462 4.75 31.51 -31.71
N PRO A 463 4.21 32.73 -31.96
CA PRO A 463 3.35 33.00 -33.09
C PRO A 463 3.83 32.46 -34.45
N GLY A 464 2.94 31.72 -35.12
CA GLY A 464 3.15 31.17 -36.46
C GLY A 464 3.69 29.74 -36.46
N SER A 465 4.37 29.31 -37.52
CA SER A 465 4.75 27.89 -37.69
C SER A 465 5.98 27.45 -36.89
N SER A 466 6.41 28.23 -35.89
CA SER A 466 7.61 27.93 -35.11
C SER A 466 7.21 27.39 -33.74
N SER A 467 7.72 26.24 -33.34
CA SER A 467 7.39 25.66 -32.04
C SER A 467 7.89 26.48 -30.85
N SER A 468 7.05 26.58 -29.81
CA SER A 468 7.46 26.91 -28.45
C SER A 468 7.96 25.70 -27.65
N ASP A 469 7.68 24.50 -28.15
CA ASP A 469 8.08 23.20 -27.60
C ASP A 469 7.81 23.08 -26.08
N PRO A 470 6.54 23.08 -25.61
CA PRO A 470 6.26 22.97 -24.19
C PRO A 470 6.75 21.63 -23.59
N GLN A 471 7.38 21.67 -22.42
CA GLN A 471 7.94 20.47 -21.76
C GLN A 471 7.75 20.52 -20.25
N ASN A 472 8.02 19.40 -19.57
CA ASN A 472 8.00 19.30 -18.10
C ASN A 472 6.67 19.74 -17.47
N LEU A 473 5.54 19.40 -18.11
CA LEU A 473 4.20 19.74 -17.65
C LEU A 473 3.98 19.21 -16.22
N ARG A 474 3.64 20.12 -15.29
CA ARG A 474 3.42 19.81 -13.88
C ARG A 474 2.28 20.62 -13.29
N VAL A 475 1.25 19.94 -12.81
CA VAL A 475 0.16 20.57 -12.06
C VAL A 475 0.57 20.86 -10.61
N VAL A 476 0.23 22.07 -10.14
CA VAL A 476 0.34 22.52 -8.74
C VAL A 476 -0.93 23.30 -8.41
N GLY A 477 -1.78 22.75 -7.54
CA GLY A 477 -3.08 23.36 -7.24
C GLY A 477 -3.93 23.49 -8.51
N SER A 478 -4.33 24.74 -8.83
CA SER A 478 -5.11 25.10 -10.02
C SER A 478 -4.25 25.75 -11.11
N THR A 479 -2.98 25.37 -11.20
CA THR A 479 -2.03 25.91 -12.18
C THR A 479 -1.25 24.76 -12.80
N LEU A 480 -1.20 24.72 -14.13
CA LEU A 480 -0.28 23.87 -14.87
C LEU A 480 0.97 24.67 -15.20
N PHE A 481 2.11 24.27 -14.66
CA PHE A 481 3.41 24.80 -14.98
C PHE A 481 4.08 23.96 -16.06
N PHE A 482 4.90 24.59 -16.89
CA PHE A 482 5.67 23.94 -17.95
C PHE A 482 6.80 24.86 -18.41
N THR A 483 7.68 24.37 -19.27
CA THR A 483 8.70 25.22 -19.91
C THR A 483 8.43 25.38 -21.38
N ALA A 484 8.62 26.59 -21.91
CA ALA A 484 8.40 26.90 -23.32
C ALA A 484 9.29 28.08 -23.75
N ASP A 485 9.48 28.24 -25.06
CA ASP A 485 10.26 29.32 -25.67
C ASP A 485 9.38 30.14 -26.62
N ASN A 486 9.12 31.41 -26.29
CA ASN A 486 8.36 32.33 -27.14
C ASN A 486 9.19 32.96 -28.28
N GLY A 487 10.46 32.59 -28.41
CA GLY A 487 11.40 33.16 -29.38
C GLY A 487 12.00 34.51 -28.95
N VAL A 488 11.68 35.01 -27.74
CA VAL A 488 12.16 36.30 -27.21
C VAL A 488 12.97 36.10 -25.93
N ASN A 489 12.45 35.34 -24.96
CA ASN A 489 13.04 35.14 -23.63
C ASN A 489 13.83 33.83 -23.50
N GLY A 490 13.97 33.08 -24.60
CA GLY A 490 14.46 31.70 -24.54
C GLY A 490 13.50 30.78 -23.78
N ARG A 491 13.99 29.59 -23.40
CA ARG A 491 13.19 28.61 -22.66
C ARG A 491 13.05 29.00 -21.19
N GLU A 492 11.82 29.32 -20.80
CA GLU A 492 11.47 29.89 -19.51
C GLU A 492 10.38 29.09 -18.78
N LEU A 493 10.05 29.49 -17.54
CA LEU A 493 8.91 28.93 -16.80
C LEU A 493 7.62 29.61 -17.21
N TRP A 494 6.69 28.82 -17.74
CA TRP A 494 5.35 29.24 -18.15
C TRP A 494 4.29 28.57 -17.29
N ALA A 495 3.12 29.20 -17.24
CA ALA A 495 1.98 28.66 -16.55
C ALA A 495 0.68 28.91 -17.32
N VAL A 496 -0.31 28.07 -17.07
CA VAL A 496 -1.69 28.30 -17.46
C VAL A 496 -2.58 27.94 -16.27
N SER A 497 -3.62 28.73 -16.04
CA SER A 497 -4.59 28.44 -15.00
C SER A 497 -5.39 27.21 -15.39
N THR A 498 -5.73 26.36 -14.44
CA THR A 498 -6.54 25.17 -14.68
C THR A 498 -7.77 25.20 -13.78
N PRO A 499 -8.88 24.57 -14.19
CA PRO A 499 -10.04 24.46 -13.31
C PRO A 499 -9.62 23.85 -11.98
N ALA A 500 -10.15 24.39 -10.88
CA ALA A 500 -9.90 23.84 -9.57
C ALA A 500 -10.39 22.38 -9.52
N ILE A 501 -9.56 21.47 -9.02
CA ILE A 501 -9.88 20.03 -8.96
C ILE A 501 -10.22 19.61 -7.52
N PRO A 502 -11.13 18.65 -7.31
CA PRO A 502 -11.40 18.13 -5.97
C PRO A 502 -10.14 17.51 -5.36
N THR A 503 -9.92 17.71 -4.06
CA THR A 503 -8.84 17.03 -3.32
C THR A 503 -9.40 16.08 -2.28
N LEU A 504 -8.70 14.96 -2.05
CA LEU A 504 -9.08 13.94 -1.08
C LEU A 504 -7.93 13.66 -0.10
N ALA A 505 -8.25 13.57 1.18
CA ALA A 505 -7.30 13.25 2.25
C ALA A 505 -7.94 12.31 3.28
N ILE A 506 -7.18 11.34 3.79
CA ILE A 506 -7.59 10.47 4.90
C ILE A 506 -6.87 10.86 6.20
N ALA A 507 -7.58 10.76 7.33
CA ALA A 507 -7.00 10.89 8.66
C ALA A 507 -7.62 9.86 9.62
N ALA A 508 -6.80 9.33 10.53
CA ALA A 508 -7.28 8.51 11.64
C ALA A 508 -8.09 9.37 12.62
N THR A 509 -9.30 8.93 12.98
CA THR A 509 -10.16 9.65 13.93
C THR A 509 -10.40 8.88 15.21
N ASN A 510 -10.49 7.56 15.14
CA ASN A 510 -10.54 6.67 16.30
C ASN A 510 -9.88 5.34 15.95
N ALA A 511 -8.55 5.35 15.82
CA ALA A 511 -7.80 4.21 15.26
C ALA A 511 -6.66 3.69 16.15
N ASN A 512 -6.62 4.04 17.44
CA ASN A 512 -5.65 3.48 18.39
C ASN A 512 -6.42 2.99 19.63
N GLN A 513 -6.72 1.70 19.67
CA GLN A 513 -7.64 1.11 20.65
C GLN A 513 -7.28 -0.35 20.90
N THR A 514 -7.73 -0.91 22.03
CA THR A 514 -7.65 -2.36 22.26
C THR A 514 -8.62 -3.15 21.39
N GLU A 515 -8.38 -4.42 21.10
CA GLU A 515 -9.33 -5.26 20.32
C GLU A 515 -10.46 -5.83 21.16
N GLY A 516 -10.19 -6.12 22.44
CA GLY A 516 -11.12 -6.73 23.37
C GLY A 516 -11.31 -8.23 23.16
N ASN A 517 -11.84 -8.91 24.17
CA ASN A 517 -11.75 -10.37 24.23
C ASN A 517 -12.65 -11.17 23.26
N SER A 518 -13.58 -10.49 22.58
CA SER A 518 -14.59 -11.11 21.70
C SER A 518 -15.35 -10.08 20.86
N GLY A 519 -16.02 -10.53 19.81
CA GLY A 519 -16.84 -9.67 18.95
C GLY A 519 -15.98 -8.81 18.02
N SER A 520 -16.43 -7.61 17.67
CA SER A 520 -15.64 -6.71 16.82
C SER A 520 -15.66 -5.28 17.32
N LYS A 521 -14.54 -4.57 17.15
CA LYS A 521 -14.41 -3.16 17.51
C LYS A 521 -14.17 -2.30 16.28
N ALA A 522 -14.86 -1.16 16.23
CA ALA A 522 -14.80 -0.24 15.10
C ALA A 522 -13.63 0.75 15.24
N PHE A 523 -12.73 0.72 14.25
CA PHE A 523 -11.67 1.69 14.04
C PHE A 523 -12.11 2.63 12.92
N THR A 524 -12.10 3.94 13.15
CA THR A 524 -12.64 4.92 12.19
C THR A 524 -11.58 5.84 11.61
N PHE A 525 -11.73 6.12 10.33
CA PHE A 525 -10.90 7.03 9.56
C PHE A 525 -11.81 7.98 8.77
N THR A 526 -11.53 9.27 8.80
CA THR A 526 -12.30 10.26 8.06
C THR A 526 -11.60 10.60 6.75
N VAL A 527 -12.34 10.48 5.65
CA VAL A 527 -11.93 10.96 4.33
C VAL A 527 -12.58 12.32 4.11
N THR A 528 -11.77 13.33 3.81
CA THR A 528 -12.22 14.71 3.55
C THR A 528 -12.10 15.01 2.07
N ARG A 529 -13.10 15.67 1.50
CA ARG A 529 -13.12 16.25 0.15
C ARG A 529 -13.12 17.78 0.23
N ALA A 530 -12.23 18.44 -0.50
CA ALA A 530 -12.10 19.91 -0.52
C ALA A 530 -12.02 20.50 -1.95
N VAL A 531 -11.94 21.84 -2.01
CA VAL A 531 -11.77 22.70 -3.21
C VAL A 531 -13.01 22.76 -4.13
N ILE A 532 -13.49 21.62 -4.64
CA ILE A 532 -14.72 21.52 -5.44
C ILE A 532 -15.56 20.36 -4.90
N THR A 533 -16.81 20.65 -4.55
CA THR A 533 -17.78 19.66 -4.03
C THR A 533 -18.97 19.47 -4.97
N THR A 534 -18.98 20.13 -6.13
CA THR A 534 -19.99 19.92 -7.16
C THR A 534 -19.78 18.55 -7.82
N GLY A 535 -20.85 17.78 -7.96
CA GLY A 535 -20.77 16.43 -8.54
C GLY A 535 -20.27 15.35 -7.58
N THR A 536 -20.02 14.17 -8.14
CA THR A 536 -19.64 12.97 -7.38
C THR A 536 -18.15 12.71 -7.43
N ASN A 537 -17.58 12.10 -6.39
CA ASN A 537 -16.22 11.55 -6.42
C ASN A 537 -16.19 10.23 -5.66
N ASN A 538 -15.56 9.21 -6.25
CA ASN A 538 -15.30 7.96 -5.57
C ASN A 538 -13.80 7.82 -5.30
N VAL A 539 -13.46 7.10 -4.24
CA VAL A 539 -12.07 6.71 -3.96
C VAL A 539 -12.07 5.33 -3.34
N ASN A 540 -11.20 4.46 -3.82
CA ASN A 540 -11.01 3.13 -3.28
C ASN A 540 -10.17 3.21 -2.01
N TRP A 541 -10.37 2.29 -1.07
CA TRP A 541 -9.53 2.15 0.11
C TRP A 541 -9.24 0.68 0.39
N ALA A 542 -8.06 0.39 0.94
CA ALA A 542 -7.67 -0.95 1.36
C ALA A 542 -6.79 -0.91 2.61
N VAL A 543 -6.89 -1.95 3.44
CA VAL A 543 -6.09 -2.16 4.64
C VAL A 543 -4.90 -3.07 4.32
N THR A 544 -3.74 -2.73 4.87
CA THR A 544 -2.54 -3.58 4.88
C THR A 544 -1.88 -3.53 6.26
N GLY A 545 -1.34 -4.65 6.75
CA GLY A 545 -0.48 -4.64 7.94
C GLY A 545 0.74 -3.72 7.79
N SER A 546 1.18 -3.10 8.88
CA SER A 546 2.32 -2.19 8.88
C SER A 546 3.12 -2.22 10.18
N GLY A 547 4.32 -1.64 10.17
CA GLY A 547 5.20 -1.61 11.34
C GLY A 547 5.90 -2.95 11.64
N SER A 548 6.42 -3.09 12.86
CA SER A 548 7.20 -4.26 13.30
C SER A 548 6.34 -5.50 13.58
N ASN A 549 5.09 -5.29 13.98
CA ASN A 549 4.09 -6.33 14.17
C ASN A 549 2.90 -5.96 13.29
N PRO A 550 2.92 -6.36 12.01
CA PRO A 550 1.86 -5.99 11.07
C PRO A 550 0.62 -6.83 11.32
N ALA A 551 -0.53 -6.17 11.47
CA ALA A 551 -1.81 -6.86 11.51
C ALA A 551 -2.01 -7.67 10.21
N ASN A 552 -2.44 -8.90 10.35
CA ASN A 552 -2.73 -9.86 9.31
C ASN A 552 -4.26 -10.00 9.12
N ALA A 553 -4.70 -11.01 8.37
CA ALA A 553 -6.11 -11.17 8.03
C ALA A 553 -6.97 -11.68 9.21
N ALA A 554 -6.37 -12.38 10.18
CA ALA A 554 -7.05 -12.96 11.34
C ALA A 554 -7.60 -11.89 12.29
N ASP A 555 -6.90 -10.77 12.43
CA ASP A 555 -7.24 -9.66 13.34
C ASP A 555 -8.42 -8.82 12.83
N PHE A 556 -8.95 -9.12 11.65
CA PHE A 556 -10.11 -8.45 11.07
C PHE A 556 -11.29 -9.38 10.88
N VAL A 557 -12.50 -8.81 11.00
CA VAL A 557 -13.74 -9.54 10.82
C VAL A 557 -13.78 -10.22 9.44
N GLY A 558 -14.00 -11.53 9.44
CA GLY A 558 -14.08 -12.35 8.23
C GLY A 558 -12.76 -12.97 7.78
N GLY A 559 -11.66 -12.78 8.52
CA GLY A 559 -10.39 -13.42 8.20
C GLY A 559 -9.76 -12.88 6.90
N VAL A 560 -10.04 -11.63 6.54
CA VAL A 560 -9.58 -10.97 5.31
C VAL A 560 -9.22 -9.51 5.60
N LEU A 561 -8.22 -8.98 4.90
CA LEU A 561 -7.87 -7.56 5.00
C LEU A 561 -9.01 -6.69 4.40
N PRO A 562 -9.60 -5.75 5.17
CA PRO A 562 -10.73 -4.95 4.69
C PRO A 562 -10.38 -4.01 3.53
N SER A 563 -11.32 -3.83 2.61
CA SER A 563 -11.24 -2.85 1.52
C SER A 563 -12.64 -2.39 1.08
N GLY A 564 -12.72 -1.30 0.32
CA GLY A 564 -13.99 -0.79 -0.19
C GLY A 564 -13.86 0.47 -1.03
N VAL A 565 -15.00 1.13 -1.24
CA VAL A 565 -15.10 2.41 -1.97
C VAL A 565 -15.84 3.42 -1.10
N VAL A 566 -15.31 4.64 -1.05
CA VAL A 566 -15.98 5.80 -0.47
C VAL A 566 -16.55 6.64 -1.62
N SER A 567 -17.85 6.94 -1.57
CA SER A 567 -18.54 7.74 -2.58
C SER A 567 -19.06 9.04 -1.98
N PHE A 568 -18.63 10.18 -2.52
CA PHE A 568 -19.15 11.50 -2.22
C PHE A 568 -20.22 11.88 -3.24
N ALA A 569 -21.40 12.24 -2.77
CA ALA A 569 -22.42 12.93 -3.55
C ALA A 569 -22.11 14.44 -3.66
N ALA A 570 -22.83 15.16 -4.52
CA ALA A 570 -22.68 16.61 -4.62
C ALA A 570 -22.88 17.30 -3.25
N GLY A 571 -21.97 18.20 -2.90
CA GLY A 571 -21.98 18.97 -1.64
C GLY A 571 -21.34 18.26 -0.43
N GLU A 572 -21.13 16.94 -0.47
CA GLU A 572 -20.55 16.21 0.68
C GLU A 572 -19.05 16.51 0.84
N THR A 573 -18.61 16.88 2.04
CA THR A 573 -17.20 17.24 2.32
C THR A 573 -16.46 16.21 3.15
N SER A 574 -17.15 15.25 3.76
CA SER A 574 -16.50 14.16 4.50
C SER A 574 -17.30 12.86 4.48
N LYS A 575 -16.57 11.75 4.62
CA LYS A 575 -17.09 10.39 4.80
C LYS A 575 -16.24 9.65 5.82
N VAL A 576 -16.79 8.59 6.41
CA VAL A 576 -16.08 7.75 7.39
C VAL A 576 -15.87 6.36 6.81
N ILE A 577 -14.63 5.91 6.83
CA ILE A 577 -14.26 4.50 6.66
C ILE A 577 -14.28 3.85 8.05
N THR A 578 -14.94 2.70 8.15
CA THR A 578 -14.96 1.89 9.38
C THR A 578 -14.27 0.56 9.10
N VAL A 579 -13.20 0.28 9.84
CA VAL A 579 -12.46 -0.98 9.84
C VAL A 579 -12.82 -1.72 11.11
N ASN A 580 -13.42 -2.91 10.99
CA ASN A 580 -13.82 -3.71 12.15
C ASN A 580 -12.71 -4.72 12.48
N VAL A 581 -12.07 -4.52 13.63
CA VAL A 581 -11.06 -5.41 14.22
C VAL A 581 -11.79 -6.51 14.99
N GLN A 582 -11.35 -7.76 14.83
CA GLN A 582 -11.91 -8.94 15.47
C GLN A 582 -11.23 -9.11 16.84
N GLY A 583 -12.01 -9.09 17.91
CA GLY A 583 -11.49 -9.36 19.25
C GLY A 583 -11.35 -10.86 19.53
N ASP A 584 -10.30 -11.27 20.23
CA ASP A 584 -10.10 -12.64 20.69
C ASP A 584 -9.32 -12.72 22.03
N THR A 585 -8.75 -13.87 22.41
CA THR A 585 -8.08 -14.03 23.72
C THR A 585 -6.60 -14.41 23.60
N THR A 586 -6.04 -14.27 22.41
CA THR A 586 -4.69 -14.65 22.05
C THR A 586 -3.76 -13.53 22.46
N VAL A 587 -2.74 -13.85 23.24
CA VAL A 587 -1.77 -12.84 23.64
C VAL A 587 -0.86 -12.51 22.47
N GLU A 588 -1.03 -11.31 21.93
CA GLU A 588 -0.29 -10.80 20.79
C GLU A 588 0.50 -9.52 21.18
N PRO A 589 1.52 -9.11 20.42
CA PRO A 589 2.08 -7.77 20.56
C PRO A 589 1.06 -6.71 20.09
N ASN A 590 1.27 -5.43 20.41
CA ASN A 590 0.52 -4.38 19.72
C ASN A 590 0.87 -4.38 18.23
N GLU A 591 -0.15 -4.30 17.40
CA GLU A 591 -0.04 -4.41 15.95
C GLU A 591 -0.46 -3.13 15.25
N ASN A 592 0.06 -2.88 14.05
CA ASN A 592 -0.35 -1.74 13.24
C ASN A 592 -0.87 -2.19 11.88
N PHE A 593 -1.78 -1.40 11.35
CA PHE A 593 -2.24 -1.47 9.96
C PHE A 593 -2.35 -0.08 9.35
N THR A 594 -2.33 -0.01 8.02
CA THR A 594 -2.46 1.22 7.25
C THR A 594 -3.68 1.13 6.34
N VAL A 595 -4.53 2.15 6.36
CA VAL A 595 -5.60 2.36 5.37
C VAL A 595 -5.06 3.25 4.27
N THR A 596 -5.11 2.78 3.02
CA THR A 596 -4.59 3.49 1.85
C THR A 596 -5.71 3.83 0.88
N LEU A 597 -5.88 5.12 0.55
CA LEU A 597 -6.72 5.61 -0.53
C LEU A 597 -6.04 5.42 -1.88
N SER A 598 -6.81 5.04 -2.90
CA SER A 598 -6.34 4.87 -4.28
C SER A 598 -7.47 5.13 -5.28
N ASN A 599 -7.12 5.29 -6.56
CA ASN A 599 -8.09 5.30 -7.67
C ASN A 599 -9.22 6.33 -7.49
N ALA A 600 -8.86 7.57 -7.14
CA ALA A 600 -9.83 8.65 -7.05
C ALA A 600 -10.43 8.95 -8.44
N THR A 601 -11.76 9.09 -8.52
CA THR A 601 -12.48 9.30 -9.79
C THR A 601 -12.78 10.78 -10.03
N ASN A 602 -13.14 11.10 -11.28
CA ASN A 602 -13.56 12.43 -11.72
C ASN A 602 -12.49 13.51 -11.45
N GLY A 603 -11.23 13.16 -11.71
CA GLY A 603 -10.11 14.09 -11.62
C GLY A 603 -9.67 14.49 -10.22
N ALA A 604 -10.23 13.86 -9.17
CA ALA A 604 -9.85 14.18 -7.80
C ALA A 604 -8.40 13.77 -7.50
N THR A 605 -7.64 14.65 -6.86
CA THR A 605 -6.26 14.38 -6.45
C THR A 605 -6.23 13.94 -4.99
N ILE A 606 -5.54 12.82 -4.69
CA ILE A 606 -5.32 12.37 -3.32
C ILE A 606 -4.11 13.13 -2.75
N THR A 607 -4.34 14.03 -1.80
CA THR A 607 -3.29 14.84 -1.16
C THR A 607 -2.71 14.16 0.09
N THR A 608 -3.47 13.24 0.69
CA THR A 608 -3.00 12.40 1.80
C THR A 608 -3.58 11.01 1.60
N ALA A 609 -2.72 10.07 1.21
CA ALA A 609 -3.17 8.74 0.77
C ALA A 609 -3.30 7.73 1.91
N THR A 610 -2.62 7.91 3.05
CA THR A 610 -2.55 6.89 4.08
C THR A 610 -2.87 7.40 5.48
N ALA A 611 -3.45 6.52 6.31
CA ALA A 611 -3.61 6.72 7.75
C ALA A 611 -3.37 5.40 8.49
N ILE A 612 -2.74 5.47 9.67
CA ILE A 612 -2.35 4.30 10.47
C ILE A 612 -3.38 4.03 11.56
N GLY A 613 -3.70 2.76 11.78
CA GLY A 613 -4.38 2.25 12.97
C GLY A 613 -3.46 1.34 13.81
N THR A 614 -3.65 1.34 15.12
CA THR A 614 -2.91 0.55 16.10
C THR A 614 -3.88 -0.29 16.93
N ILE A 615 -3.77 -1.60 16.81
CA ILE A 615 -4.48 -2.58 17.64
C ILE A 615 -3.64 -2.81 18.89
N GLN A 616 -4.20 -2.46 20.04
CA GLN A 616 -3.54 -2.68 21.34
C GLN A 616 -3.95 -4.04 21.89
N ASN A 617 -2.99 -4.91 22.15
CA ASN A 617 -3.27 -6.18 22.82
C ASN A 617 -3.73 -5.89 24.26
N ASP A 618 -4.94 -6.34 24.61
CA ASP A 618 -5.46 -6.36 25.98
C ASP A 618 -5.54 -7.77 26.58
N ASP A 619 -5.01 -8.77 25.88
CA ASP A 619 -5.01 -10.14 26.36
C ASP A 619 -3.87 -10.47 27.31
N VAL A 620 -4.22 -11.32 28.28
CA VAL A 620 -3.32 -11.73 29.36
C VAL A 620 -3.13 -13.23 29.29
N ALA A 621 -1.86 -13.65 29.35
CA ALA A 621 -1.52 -15.07 29.33
C ALA A 621 -2.12 -15.78 30.56
N VAL A 622 -2.78 -16.91 30.32
CA VAL A 622 -3.50 -17.64 31.37
C VAL A 622 -2.56 -18.61 32.11
N PRO A 623 -2.58 -18.70 33.46
CA PRO A 623 -1.75 -19.65 34.19
C PRO A 623 -2.10 -21.11 33.85
N THR A 624 -1.10 -21.99 33.75
CA THR A 624 -1.33 -23.45 33.57
C THR A 624 -0.82 -24.25 34.75
N LEU A 625 -1.50 -25.35 35.07
CA LEU A 625 -1.18 -26.25 36.19
C LEU A 625 -1.01 -27.70 35.72
N ALA A 626 0.06 -28.35 36.16
CA ALA A 626 0.35 -29.75 35.86
C ALA A 626 0.87 -30.48 37.11
N ILE A 627 0.47 -31.73 37.32
CA ILE A 627 1.00 -32.60 38.40
C ILE A 627 1.93 -33.67 37.84
N ALA A 628 2.99 -33.99 38.57
CA ALA A 628 3.88 -35.11 38.30
C ALA A 628 4.29 -35.83 39.59
N ALA A 629 4.42 -37.16 39.53
CA ALA A 629 5.00 -37.95 40.61
C ALA A 629 6.51 -37.64 40.73
N THR A 630 6.98 -37.32 41.94
CA THR A 630 8.40 -37.04 42.19
C THR A 630 9.06 -38.06 43.11
N ASN A 631 8.34 -38.57 44.09
CA ASN A 631 8.76 -39.71 44.90
C ASN A 631 7.53 -40.53 45.28
N ALA A 632 6.93 -41.23 44.32
CA ALA A 632 5.65 -41.90 44.49
C ALA A 632 5.68 -43.41 44.18
N ASN A 633 6.85 -44.05 44.16
CA ASN A 633 6.98 -45.49 44.00
C ASN A 633 7.94 -46.03 45.07
N GLN A 634 7.37 -46.51 46.16
CA GLN A 634 8.12 -46.89 47.38
C GLN A 634 7.42 -48.06 48.07
N THR A 635 8.11 -48.74 48.99
CA THR A 635 7.43 -49.69 49.89
C THR A 635 6.74 -48.94 51.04
N GLU A 636 5.73 -49.49 51.70
CA GLU A 636 5.04 -48.85 52.83
C GLU A 636 5.79 -49.01 54.17
N GLY A 637 6.50 -50.11 54.34
CA GLY A 637 7.26 -50.43 55.55
C GLY A 637 6.38 -50.87 56.74
N ASN A 638 7.00 -51.54 57.71
CA ASN A 638 6.27 -52.31 58.71
C ASN A 638 5.53 -51.50 59.80
N SER A 639 5.77 -50.18 59.88
CA SER A 639 5.16 -49.28 60.88
C SER A 639 5.38 -47.80 60.53
N GLY A 640 4.59 -46.90 61.12
CA GLY A 640 4.71 -45.46 60.90
C GLY A 640 4.08 -45.03 59.58
N SER A 641 4.61 -43.97 58.95
CA SER A 641 4.10 -43.51 57.65
C SER A 641 5.23 -43.11 56.71
N LYS A 642 5.08 -43.36 55.41
CA LYS A 642 6.00 -42.90 54.37
C LYS A 642 5.37 -41.85 53.48
N ALA A 643 6.15 -40.83 53.16
CA ALA A 643 5.73 -39.70 52.35
C ALA A 643 5.90 -40.01 50.85
N PHE A 644 4.78 -40.03 50.13
CA PHE A 644 4.72 -40.06 48.68
C PHE A 644 4.52 -38.64 48.18
N THR A 645 5.43 -38.13 47.35
CA THR A 645 5.39 -36.73 46.91
C THR A 645 5.05 -36.57 45.44
N PHE A 646 4.24 -35.57 45.16
CA PHE A 646 3.83 -35.15 43.83
C PHE A 646 4.06 -33.65 43.69
N THR A 647 4.75 -33.23 42.63
CA THR A 647 4.99 -31.81 42.37
C THR A 647 3.91 -31.28 41.45
N VAL A 648 3.23 -30.22 41.88
CA VAL A 648 2.35 -29.41 41.05
C VAL A 648 3.15 -28.22 40.55
N THR A 649 3.25 -28.07 39.23
CA THR A 649 3.94 -26.97 38.55
C THR A 649 2.94 -25.97 38.01
N ARG A 650 3.20 -24.68 38.24
CA ARG A 650 2.50 -23.53 37.66
C ARG A 650 3.40 -22.85 36.62
N ALA A 651 2.88 -22.65 35.41
CA ALA A 651 3.61 -22.04 34.30
C ALA A 651 2.82 -20.91 33.62
N VAL A 652 3.43 -20.30 32.58
CA VAL A 652 2.89 -19.23 31.71
C VAL A 652 2.69 -17.87 32.40
N ASN A 653 1.87 -17.79 33.45
CA ASN A 653 1.63 -16.55 34.20
C ASN A 653 1.66 -16.78 35.71
N THR A 654 2.60 -16.11 36.39
CA THR A 654 2.84 -16.21 37.84
C THR A 654 2.46 -14.95 38.63
N THR A 655 1.87 -13.94 37.98
CA THR A 655 1.65 -12.61 38.57
C THR A 655 0.45 -12.52 39.53
N GLY A 656 -0.48 -13.48 39.47
CA GLY A 656 -1.62 -13.61 40.39
C GLY A 656 -1.47 -14.77 41.39
N THR A 657 -2.52 -15.04 42.17
CA THR A 657 -2.64 -16.26 42.99
C THR A 657 -3.49 -17.31 42.26
N ASN A 658 -3.24 -18.60 42.49
CA ASN A 658 -4.05 -19.69 41.94
C ASN A 658 -4.21 -20.81 42.97
N ASN A 659 -5.42 -21.33 43.11
CA ASN A 659 -5.69 -22.51 43.92
C ASN A 659 -6.09 -23.67 43.01
N VAL A 660 -5.76 -24.89 43.41
CA VAL A 660 -6.22 -26.12 42.75
C VAL A 660 -6.49 -27.19 43.80
N ASN A 661 -7.64 -27.83 43.69
CA ASN A 661 -8.00 -28.94 44.58
C ASN A 661 -7.32 -30.21 44.09
N TRP A 662 -7.02 -31.12 45.01
CA TRP A 662 -6.50 -32.45 44.70
C TRP A 662 -7.18 -33.50 45.56
N ALA A 663 -7.34 -34.70 45.02
CA ALA A 663 -7.88 -35.86 45.73
C ALA A 663 -7.20 -37.15 45.26
N VAL A 664 -7.04 -38.08 46.18
CA VAL A 664 -6.52 -39.43 45.95
C VAL A 664 -7.68 -40.39 45.68
N THR A 665 -7.51 -41.26 44.70
CA THR A 665 -8.38 -42.43 44.45
C THR A 665 -7.52 -43.66 44.19
N GLY A 666 -7.91 -44.82 44.72
CA GLY A 666 -7.30 -46.09 44.33
C GLY A 666 -7.47 -46.38 42.83
N THR A 667 -6.43 -46.92 42.20
CA THR A 667 -6.43 -47.21 40.75
C THR A 667 -5.71 -48.50 40.41
N GLY A 668 -5.87 -48.98 39.17
CA GLY A 668 -5.23 -50.21 38.70
C GLY A 668 -5.93 -51.49 39.18
N THR A 669 -5.22 -52.61 39.09
CA THR A 669 -5.75 -53.95 39.39
C THR A 669 -5.87 -54.22 40.88
N ASN A 670 -5.01 -53.59 41.69
CA ASN A 670 -5.06 -53.61 43.16
C ASN A 670 -5.11 -52.14 43.61
N PRO A 671 -6.31 -51.56 43.76
CA PRO A 671 -6.46 -50.16 44.10
C PRO A 671 -6.25 -49.95 45.60
N ALA A 672 -5.35 -49.04 45.97
CA ALA A 672 -5.21 -48.61 47.35
C ALA A 672 -6.53 -48.00 47.83
N ASN A 673 -6.97 -48.42 49.01
CA ASN A 673 -8.18 -48.01 49.70
C ASN A 673 -7.85 -47.07 50.87
N ALA A 674 -8.80 -46.85 51.77
CA ALA A 674 -8.65 -45.88 52.84
C ALA A 674 -7.72 -46.35 53.97
N THR A 675 -7.53 -47.66 54.16
CA THR A 675 -6.66 -48.23 55.20
C THR A 675 -5.18 -47.94 54.97
N ASP A 676 -4.78 -47.80 53.71
CA ASP A 676 -3.39 -47.72 53.27
C ASP A 676 -2.84 -46.29 53.43
N PHE A 677 -3.68 -45.35 53.87
CA PHE A 677 -3.32 -43.97 54.13
C PHE A 677 -3.53 -43.59 55.59
N VAL A 678 -2.66 -42.70 56.07
CA VAL A 678 -2.72 -42.19 57.44
C VAL A 678 -4.10 -41.58 57.73
N GLY A 679 -4.75 -42.08 58.78
CA GLY A 679 -6.06 -41.60 59.22
C GLY A 679 -7.26 -42.37 58.66
N GLY A 680 -7.05 -43.43 57.88
CA GLY A 680 -8.14 -44.32 57.43
C GLY A 680 -9.08 -43.67 56.41
N LEU A 681 -8.58 -42.71 55.62
CA LEU A 681 -9.34 -41.93 54.64
C LEU A 681 -8.46 -41.66 53.41
N LEU A 682 -9.07 -41.61 52.22
CA LEU A 682 -8.37 -41.18 51.00
C LEU A 682 -7.97 -39.69 51.10
N PRO A 683 -6.69 -39.34 50.99
CA PRO A 683 -6.24 -37.96 51.17
C PRO A 683 -6.77 -37.00 50.10
N SER A 684 -7.09 -35.76 50.50
CA SER A 684 -7.46 -34.68 49.60
C SER A 684 -7.10 -33.32 50.21
N GLY A 685 -7.07 -32.27 49.39
CA GLY A 685 -6.78 -30.92 49.85
C GLY A 685 -6.76 -29.88 48.74
N THR A 686 -6.18 -28.72 49.05
CA THR A 686 -6.01 -27.61 48.09
C THR A 686 -4.56 -27.16 48.09
N VAL A 687 -3.97 -27.04 46.91
CA VAL A 687 -2.68 -26.37 46.70
C VAL A 687 -2.96 -24.91 46.37
N SER A 688 -2.28 -23.98 47.05
CA SER A 688 -2.40 -22.54 46.81
C SER A 688 -1.05 -21.96 46.40
N PHE A 689 -1.00 -21.31 45.24
CA PHE A 689 0.16 -20.58 44.73
C PHE A 689 0.01 -19.09 45.06
N ALA A 690 1.01 -18.53 45.74
CA ALA A 690 1.18 -17.10 45.87
C ALA A 690 1.76 -16.49 44.58
N VAL A 691 1.83 -15.15 44.54
CA VAL A 691 2.47 -14.41 43.44
C VAL A 691 3.93 -14.86 43.29
N GLY A 692 4.34 -15.17 42.06
CA GLY A 692 5.69 -15.59 41.70
C GLY A 692 6.01 -17.07 41.94
N GLU A 693 5.17 -17.82 42.66
CA GLU A 693 5.43 -19.24 42.93
C GLU A 693 5.17 -20.12 41.69
N THR A 694 6.12 -20.99 41.36
CA THR A 694 6.10 -21.85 40.16
C THR A 694 5.91 -23.33 40.47
N SER A 695 6.08 -23.77 41.72
CA SER A 695 5.81 -25.15 42.10
C SER A 695 5.38 -25.29 43.56
N LYS A 696 4.62 -26.36 43.84
CA LYS A 696 4.22 -26.81 45.17
C LYS A 696 4.29 -28.33 45.24
N VAL A 697 4.47 -28.86 46.43
CA VAL A 697 4.50 -30.31 46.65
C VAL A 697 3.23 -30.73 47.38
N ILE A 698 2.54 -31.72 46.83
CA ILE A 698 1.52 -32.51 47.52
C ILE A 698 2.25 -33.69 48.17
N THR A 699 1.98 -33.90 49.46
CA THR A 699 2.49 -35.04 50.21
C THR A 699 1.31 -35.94 50.61
N VAL A 700 1.34 -37.17 50.13
CA VAL A 700 0.41 -38.25 50.48
C VAL A 700 1.14 -39.19 51.43
N ASN A 701 0.67 -39.29 52.67
CA ASN A 701 1.31 -40.17 53.66
C ASN A 701 0.64 -41.55 53.63
N VAL A 702 1.39 -42.55 53.20
CA VAL A 702 1.00 -43.97 53.19
C VAL A 702 1.30 -44.56 54.57
N GLN A 703 0.33 -45.31 55.12
CA GLN A 703 0.41 -45.94 56.42
C GLN A 703 1.15 -47.26 56.29
N GLY A 704 2.24 -47.44 57.04
CA GLY A 704 2.94 -48.72 57.07
C GLY A 704 2.27 -49.69 58.02
N ASP A 705 2.20 -50.96 57.64
CA ASP A 705 1.72 -52.06 58.48
C ASP A 705 2.44 -53.39 58.15
N THR A 706 1.97 -54.52 58.68
CA THR A 706 2.62 -55.84 58.52
C THR A 706 1.74 -56.84 57.75
N THR A 707 0.73 -56.36 57.05
CA THR A 707 -0.26 -57.15 56.32
C THR A 707 0.34 -57.50 54.97
N VAL A 708 0.36 -58.79 54.64
CA VAL A 708 0.85 -59.21 53.33
C VAL A 708 -0.21 -58.90 52.27
N GLU A 709 0.09 -57.93 51.43
CA GLU A 709 -0.78 -57.43 50.38
C GLU A 709 -0.08 -57.52 49.00
N LEU A 710 -0.80 -57.17 47.93
CA LEU A 710 -0.20 -57.02 46.60
C LEU A 710 0.25 -55.58 46.40
N ASN A 711 1.19 -55.32 45.48
CA ASN A 711 1.50 -53.94 45.11
C ASN A 711 0.23 -53.21 44.64
N GLU A 712 -0.02 -52.06 45.25
CA GLU A 712 -1.22 -51.26 45.03
C GLU A 712 -0.91 -49.96 44.32
N ASN A 713 -1.91 -49.41 43.61
CA ASN A 713 -1.77 -48.11 42.98
C ASN A 713 -2.86 -47.13 43.43
N PHE A 714 -2.50 -45.85 43.43
CA PHE A 714 -3.43 -44.75 43.61
C PHE A 714 -3.10 -43.61 42.66
N THR A 715 -4.08 -42.77 42.34
CA THR A 715 -3.93 -41.61 41.48
C THR A 715 -4.31 -40.35 42.23
N VAL A 716 -3.45 -39.34 42.18
CA VAL A 716 -3.73 -37.97 42.64
C VAL A 716 -4.30 -37.19 41.47
N THR A 717 -5.51 -36.65 41.61
CA THR A 717 -6.21 -35.89 40.56
C THR A 717 -6.37 -34.43 40.96
N LEU A 718 -5.87 -33.50 40.14
CA LEU A 718 -6.13 -32.07 40.23
C LEU A 718 -7.51 -31.70 39.67
N SER A 719 -8.20 -30.78 40.33
CA SER A 719 -9.52 -30.28 39.92
C SER A 719 -9.76 -28.84 40.39
N ASN A 720 -10.80 -28.19 39.85
CA ASN A 720 -11.30 -26.90 40.35
C ASN A 720 -10.21 -25.82 40.47
N ALA A 721 -9.39 -25.66 39.43
CA ALA A 721 -8.41 -24.59 39.38
C ALA A 721 -9.12 -23.22 39.39
N THR A 722 -8.62 -22.27 40.18
CA THR A 722 -9.22 -20.94 40.34
C THR A 722 -8.46 -19.85 39.57
N ASN A 723 -9.06 -18.67 39.46
CA ASN A 723 -8.47 -17.48 38.85
C ASN A 723 -8.01 -17.71 37.40
N GLY A 724 -8.86 -18.40 36.63
CA GLY A 724 -8.66 -18.64 35.20
C GLY A 724 -7.65 -19.73 34.86
N ALA A 725 -6.96 -20.35 35.82
CA ALA A 725 -5.92 -21.33 35.52
C ALA A 725 -6.45 -22.59 34.82
N THR A 726 -5.72 -23.07 33.81
CA THR A 726 -6.04 -24.29 33.06
C THR A 726 -5.20 -25.46 33.55
N ILE A 727 -5.83 -26.61 33.84
CA ILE A 727 -5.13 -27.84 34.20
C ILE A 727 -4.70 -28.56 32.92
N THR A 728 -3.40 -28.59 32.63
CA THR A 728 -2.83 -29.23 31.43
C THR A 728 -2.44 -30.68 31.68
N THR A 729 -2.17 -31.06 32.92
CA THR A 729 -1.96 -32.45 33.34
C THR A 729 -2.67 -32.67 34.67
N ALA A 730 -3.77 -33.40 34.65
CA ALA A 730 -4.67 -33.52 35.79
C ALA A 730 -4.31 -34.64 36.75
N THR A 731 -3.52 -35.65 36.35
CA THR A 731 -3.31 -36.84 37.17
C THR A 731 -1.85 -37.27 37.25
N ALA A 732 -1.47 -37.84 38.39
CA ALA A 732 -0.21 -38.55 38.59
C ALA A 732 -0.45 -39.78 39.49
N THR A 733 0.23 -40.88 39.18
CA THR A 733 0.05 -42.17 39.87
C THR A 733 1.17 -42.42 40.89
N GLY A 734 0.81 -42.98 42.04
CA GLY A 734 1.73 -43.58 42.99
C GLY A 734 1.52 -45.10 43.10
N THR A 735 2.60 -45.81 43.42
CA THR A 735 2.65 -47.27 43.59
C THR A 735 3.20 -47.61 44.97
N ILE A 736 2.37 -48.25 45.79
CA ILE A 736 2.74 -48.80 47.10
C ILE A 736 3.22 -50.21 46.86
N ASN A 737 4.50 -50.50 47.18
CA ASN A 737 5.06 -51.83 47.02
C ASN A 737 4.98 -52.60 48.34
N ASN A 738 4.44 -53.80 48.32
CA ASN A 738 4.39 -54.67 49.48
C ASN A 738 5.82 -55.11 49.86
N ASP A 739 6.25 -54.81 51.08
CA ASP A 739 7.50 -55.33 51.68
C ASP A 739 7.29 -56.38 52.77
N ASP A 740 6.04 -56.81 52.99
CA ASP A 740 5.69 -57.86 53.95
C ASP A 740 5.73 -59.26 53.34
N PHE A 741 6.10 -60.24 54.17
CA PHE A 741 6.20 -61.64 53.77
C PHE A 741 5.60 -62.56 54.84
N ILE A 742 4.99 -63.67 54.41
CA ILE A 742 4.53 -64.71 55.33
C ILE A 742 5.77 -65.48 55.84
N GLY A 743 6.32 -65.07 56.96
CA GLY A 743 7.31 -65.87 57.70
C GLY A 743 6.60 -67.00 58.46
N THR A 744 6.91 -68.26 58.15
CA THR A 744 6.51 -69.38 59.02
C THR A 744 7.41 -69.39 60.25
N SER A 745 6.83 -69.15 61.43
CA SER A 745 7.54 -69.34 62.70
C SER A 745 7.78 -70.83 62.95
N GLY A 746 9.03 -71.27 62.86
CA GLY A 746 9.46 -72.61 63.27
C GLY A 746 10.95 -72.59 63.66
N PRO A 747 11.40 -73.40 64.63
CA PRO A 747 12.81 -73.47 64.99
C PRO A 747 13.62 -74.06 63.83
N ASP A 748 14.68 -73.37 63.42
CA ASP A 748 15.67 -73.92 62.49
C ASP A 748 16.36 -75.12 63.14
N THR A 749 16.20 -76.30 62.55
CA THR A 749 16.84 -77.52 63.03
C THR A 749 18.17 -77.71 62.30
N LEU A 750 19.28 -77.45 62.99
CA LEU A 750 20.62 -77.77 62.50
C LEU A 750 20.88 -79.28 62.68
N VAL A 751 21.06 -80.03 61.59
CA VAL A 751 21.59 -81.41 61.65
C VAL A 751 23.03 -81.36 61.16
N GLY A 752 23.98 -81.34 62.10
CA GLY A 752 25.40 -81.22 61.80
C GLY A 752 25.99 -82.48 61.14
N THR A 753 26.89 -82.27 60.17
CA THR A 753 27.91 -83.24 59.76
C THR A 753 29.29 -82.71 60.19
N SER A 754 30.36 -83.51 60.08
CA SER A 754 31.69 -83.16 60.62
C SER A 754 32.46 -82.07 59.85
N GLY A 755 31.76 -81.13 59.21
CA GLY A 755 32.30 -79.95 58.53
C GLY A 755 31.86 -78.64 59.18
N ALA A 756 32.42 -77.52 58.73
CA ALA A 756 32.00 -76.20 59.20
C ALA A 756 30.61 -75.85 58.64
N ASP A 757 29.61 -75.82 59.52
CA ASP A 757 28.28 -75.30 59.19
C ASP A 757 28.31 -73.76 59.21
N ALA A 758 27.85 -73.13 58.12
CA ALA A 758 27.73 -71.68 58.02
C ALA A 758 26.27 -71.26 58.29
N MET A 759 26.04 -70.49 59.35
CA MET A 759 24.78 -69.79 59.58
C MET A 759 24.71 -68.53 58.72
N THR A 760 23.70 -68.40 57.88
CA THR A 760 23.21 -67.09 57.40
C THR A 760 21.89 -66.80 58.12
N GLY A 761 21.98 -66.28 59.35
CA GLY A 761 20.80 -65.98 60.16
C GLY A 761 20.15 -64.64 59.78
N LEU A 762 18.81 -64.64 59.67
CA LEU A 762 17.96 -63.48 59.94
C LEU A 762 17.41 -63.60 61.37
N ALA A 763 17.13 -62.46 62.00
CA ALA A 763 16.93 -62.21 63.43
C ALA A 763 16.24 -63.28 64.31
N GLY A 764 16.87 -63.56 65.47
CA GLY A 764 16.32 -64.28 66.63
C GLY A 764 17.31 -64.23 67.83
N ASN A 765 16.82 -64.34 69.08
CA ASN A 765 17.69 -64.44 70.26
C ASN A 765 18.12 -65.91 70.45
N ASP A 766 19.38 -66.21 70.14
CA ASP A 766 19.93 -67.56 70.29
C ASP A 766 20.32 -67.85 71.75
N THR A 767 19.78 -68.92 72.31
CA THR A 767 20.26 -69.49 73.59
C THR A 767 20.78 -70.90 73.34
N TYR A 768 22.06 -71.12 73.66
CA TYR A 768 22.70 -72.44 73.63
C TYR A 768 22.16 -73.29 74.80
N THR A 769 21.74 -74.52 74.52
CA THR A 769 21.65 -75.61 75.52
C THR A 769 22.51 -76.77 75.11
#